data_AF-A0A2P1PX78-F1
#
_entry.id   AF-A0A2P1PX78-F1
#
_cell.length_a   1.000
_cell.length_b   1.000
_cell.length_c   1.000
_cell.angle_alpha   90.00
_cell.angle_beta   90.00
_cell.angle_gamma   90.00
#
_symmetry.space_group_name_H-M   'P 1'
#
loop_
_entity.id
_entity.type
_entity.pdbx_description
1 polymer ?
#
loop_
_entity_poly.entity_id
_entity_poly.type
_entity_poly.pdbx_seq_one_letter_code
_entity_poly.pdbx_strand_id
1 'polypeptide(L)'
;MPRARAQMMLQTTLLLSITGFSLPLAAATHGGDCTRVPPTGAAAGTNFTMPGSIRLRLARAGDHGAPFVRADLTVLDQAATASMVLFGGVPYLYYTAHQIAAGQDGAALSIGTANGNSWQHCLLSFSGLPSGVRTVDPDVILRPGGGLRMYFTSNLVSNPARFGIHYADSTDGLNWTYVGEAFLHPSHSVLDSTTAMTTDGTWHQYVLDAGSIAMSHASSATASTFTFVDESQRLIDGQAYKLAQAFSTATGLRIYAGGPGNQQIRSFTTSDGVTLAASPTIHLSFVSGQPHESTLIKDPAVVQLGDGSYLMAYSAGIGNDSAPATTVFANSFEPGPTVVETVPTETVNGQLLASSSKLRVRFPALSGIDHVEATASAGGISETATGLGTATELIIPLLEADREYSLTARACRTADCSVAETYTASTARTGKEHWRLVGTGHDYAGLINLAGDSNARLGATRIGADSGLANAGHVQLYYGARISPGTRPGLFVADSNSAVTLGAPSSWSSFTSLVSTTGLRSPPTATPAPLVAEVNTGQGVPFAPPFPGNAGIRLFFEARGADGRTRVLSIDSQDGLLGRDFHSGAATQCSAQADYQTGGPCAPRLEIGVQTDAGGHPKIRDARQMRVTYPLQDDWRWQTGSTTKNFMVITVDLDASCGVSGKLHAYARWNGSNWVVENQANGCPKLFTDVQACSPMHLGGDRYKMYCGVPSITTGAVPGSPLPFLGPKRLAYGYGRRSGNSDELEFEDWTQPNVGADVVFLWPDDTQLNDTQEGYIDDFHFLPPAGNLDFQLAYVTLTDGTILPFGAVAKLVNP
;
A
#
# COMPACT_ATOMS: atom_id res chain seq x y z
N MET A 1 43.43 -19.30 49.16
CA MET A 1 42.16 -20.03 49.04
C MET A 1 41.09 -19.09 48.52
N PRO A 2 40.79 -19.06 47.22
CA PRO A 2 39.69 -18.24 46.69
C PRO A 2 38.43 -19.09 46.48
N ARG A 3 37.29 -18.53 46.90
CA ARG A 3 35.95 -19.11 46.76
C ARG A 3 35.44 -18.93 45.32
N ALA A 4 34.83 -20.00 44.82
CA ALA A 4 34.28 -20.13 43.48
C ALA A 4 33.17 -19.11 43.17
N ARG A 5 33.24 -18.52 41.96
CA ARG A 5 32.12 -17.84 41.31
C ARG A 5 31.47 -18.82 40.33
N ALA A 6 30.19 -19.10 40.54
CA ALA A 6 29.36 -19.78 39.55
C ALA A 6 28.95 -18.75 38.46
N GLN A 7 29.34 -19.01 37.22
CA GLN A 7 28.79 -18.34 36.03
C GLN A 7 27.51 -19.07 35.63
N MET A 8 26.38 -18.38 35.77
CA MET A 8 25.09 -18.81 35.26
C MET A 8 24.99 -18.29 33.81
N MET A 9 25.18 -19.17 32.83
CA MET A 9 24.86 -18.89 31.42
C MET A 9 23.35 -18.85 31.27
N LEU A 10 22.80 -17.65 31.04
CA LEU A 10 21.42 -17.47 30.58
C LEU A 10 21.47 -17.48 29.04
N GLN A 11 21.03 -18.57 28.42
CA GLN A 11 20.78 -18.60 26.97
C GLN A 11 19.54 -17.74 26.68
N THR A 12 19.75 -16.60 26.03
CA THR A 12 18.67 -15.76 25.50
C THR A 12 18.28 -16.31 24.12
N THR A 13 17.11 -16.93 24.03
CA THR A 13 16.50 -17.38 22.78
C THR A 13 16.09 -16.15 21.96
N LEU A 14 16.85 -15.83 20.92
CA LEU A 14 16.59 -14.77 19.96
C LEU A 14 15.59 -15.31 18.91
N LEU A 15 14.31 -14.94 19.01
CA LEU A 15 13.34 -15.18 17.93
C LEU A 15 13.53 -14.10 16.85
N LEU A 16 14.21 -14.45 15.76
CA LEU A 16 14.21 -13.71 14.50
C LEU A 16 12.93 -14.05 13.74
N SER A 17 12.01 -13.09 13.60
CA SER A 17 10.93 -13.17 12.61
C SER A 17 11.32 -12.31 11.40
N ILE A 18 11.60 -12.96 10.27
CA ILE A 18 11.80 -12.28 8.98
C ILE A 18 10.42 -11.88 8.45
N THR A 19 10.19 -10.57 8.31
CA THR A 19 9.06 -10.00 7.57
C THR A 19 9.59 -9.13 6.43
N GLY A 20 8.91 -9.21 5.28
CA GLY A 20 9.44 -8.91 3.95
C GLY A 20 9.81 -7.46 3.70
N PHE A 21 10.95 -7.29 3.02
CA PHE A 21 11.33 -6.08 2.31
C PHE A 21 10.30 -5.73 1.24
N SER A 22 9.74 -4.52 1.27
CA SER A 22 9.00 -3.94 0.14
C SER A 22 9.76 -2.74 -0.42
N LEU A 23 10.26 -2.88 -1.65
CA LEU A 23 10.81 -1.76 -2.43
C LEU A 23 9.68 -0.85 -2.95
N PRO A 24 9.96 0.45 -3.23
CA PRO A 24 9.00 1.36 -3.80
C PRO A 24 8.64 0.96 -5.24
N LEU A 25 7.35 0.93 -5.55
CA LEU A 25 6.85 0.90 -6.92
C LEU A 25 7.08 2.26 -7.57
N ALA A 26 8.04 2.32 -8.49
CA ALA A 26 7.79 3.11 -9.69
C ALA A 26 6.74 2.34 -10.50
N ALA A 27 5.71 3.01 -11.04
CA ALA A 27 4.97 2.48 -12.16
C ALA A 27 5.98 2.28 -13.29
N ALA A 28 6.51 1.07 -13.42
CA ALA A 28 7.38 0.72 -14.52
C ALA A 28 6.54 0.93 -15.78
N THR A 29 6.90 1.95 -16.57
CA THR A 29 6.48 2.01 -17.96
C THR A 29 7.06 0.76 -18.62
N HIS A 30 6.25 -0.28 -18.73
CA HIS A 30 6.66 -1.58 -19.23
C HIS A 30 7.11 -1.43 -20.68
N GLY A 31 8.43 -1.34 -20.90
CA GLY A 31 9.03 -1.33 -22.23
C GLY A 31 9.02 -2.70 -22.94
N GLY A 32 8.38 -3.71 -22.34
CA GLY A 32 8.22 -5.06 -22.89
C GLY A 32 6.93 -5.19 -23.70
N ASP A 33 6.96 -6.09 -24.69
CA ASP A 33 5.79 -6.42 -25.51
C ASP A 33 4.76 -7.22 -24.69
N CYS A 34 3.82 -6.50 -24.08
CA CYS A 34 2.67 -7.05 -23.37
C CYS A 34 1.41 -7.10 -24.25
N THR A 35 1.58 -7.45 -25.53
CA THR A 35 0.49 -7.66 -26.49
C THR A 35 0.34 -9.14 -26.91
N ARG A 36 0.94 -10.06 -26.15
CA ARG A 36 0.89 -11.49 -26.45
C ARG A 36 -0.55 -11.99 -26.39
N VAL A 37 -1.03 -12.59 -27.48
CA VAL A 37 -2.29 -13.34 -27.53
C VAL A 37 -1.95 -14.82 -27.30
N PRO A 38 -2.31 -15.43 -26.15
CA PRO A 38 -2.04 -16.83 -25.90
C PRO A 38 -2.84 -17.72 -26.87
N PRO A 39 -2.27 -18.85 -27.31
CA PRO A 39 -3.04 -19.84 -28.06
C PRO A 39 -4.11 -20.47 -27.16
N THR A 40 -5.16 -21.00 -27.78
CA THR A 40 -6.27 -21.69 -27.09
C THR A 40 -6.27 -23.18 -27.46
N GLY A 41 -6.76 -24.01 -26.53
CA GLY A 41 -6.81 -25.45 -26.68
C GLY A 41 -5.44 -26.13 -26.58
N ALA A 42 -5.44 -27.46 -26.73
CA ALA A 42 -4.21 -28.23 -26.73
C ALA A 42 -3.46 -28.07 -28.06
N ALA A 43 -2.14 -27.95 -28.00
CA ALA A 43 -1.28 -28.00 -29.18
C ALA A 43 -1.28 -29.40 -29.81
N ALA A 44 -1.19 -29.46 -31.13
CA ALA A 44 -1.16 -30.74 -31.84
C ALA A 44 0.12 -31.52 -31.49
N GLY A 45 -0.03 -32.80 -31.16
CA GLY A 45 1.09 -33.70 -30.89
C GLY A 45 1.73 -33.54 -29.50
N THR A 46 1.21 -32.66 -28.64
CA THR A 46 1.68 -32.54 -27.25
C THR A 46 0.93 -33.50 -26.33
N ASN A 47 1.51 -33.75 -25.16
CA ASN A 47 0.91 -34.57 -24.11
C ASN A 47 0.98 -33.83 -22.75
N PHE A 48 0.45 -34.44 -21.69
CA PHE A 48 0.37 -33.82 -20.36
C PHE A 48 1.72 -33.63 -19.62
N THR A 49 2.85 -34.02 -20.22
CA THR A 49 4.19 -33.66 -19.72
C THR A 49 4.75 -32.42 -20.40
N MET A 50 4.06 -31.88 -21.41
CA MET A 50 4.48 -30.71 -22.18
C MET A 50 3.51 -29.55 -21.93
N PRO A 51 3.99 -28.29 -21.95
CA PRO A 51 3.12 -27.12 -21.77
C PRO A 51 1.94 -27.10 -22.75
N GLY A 52 2.12 -27.58 -23.99
CA GLY A 52 1.10 -27.53 -25.03
C GLY A 52 -0.23 -28.24 -24.73
N SER A 53 -0.28 -29.20 -23.80
CA SER A 53 -1.54 -29.86 -23.38
C SER A 53 -1.99 -29.46 -21.97
N ILE A 54 -1.41 -28.40 -21.42
CA ILE A 54 -1.67 -27.91 -20.07
C ILE A 54 -2.18 -26.47 -20.13
N ARG A 55 -3.08 -26.13 -19.23
CA ARG A 55 -3.56 -24.77 -19.00
C ARG A 55 -3.30 -24.34 -17.58
N LEU A 56 -3.21 -23.03 -17.34
CA LEU A 56 -3.13 -22.47 -16.01
C LEU A 56 -4.51 -22.01 -15.55
N ARG A 57 -4.92 -22.46 -14.36
CA ARG A 57 -6.18 -22.11 -13.71
C ARG A 57 -5.96 -21.46 -12.36
N LEU A 58 -6.98 -20.79 -11.85
CA LEU A 58 -6.93 -20.15 -10.53
C LEU A 58 -7.84 -20.80 -9.49
N ALA A 59 -7.39 -20.76 -8.24
CA ALA A 59 -8.16 -21.09 -7.05
C ALA A 59 -7.84 -20.10 -5.91
N ARG A 60 -8.74 -19.97 -4.93
CA ARG A 60 -8.65 -19.00 -3.82
C ARG A 60 -8.82 -19.64 -2.46
N ALA A 61 -8.18 -19.08 -1.45
CA ALA A 61 -8.39 -19.43 -0.05
C ALA A 61 -8.32 -18.18 0.85
N GLY A 62 -8.96 -18.25 2.02
CA GLY A 62 -8.81 -17.20 3.05
C GLY A 62 -7.53 -17.33 3.89
N ASP A 63 -6.87 -18.49 3.84
CA ASP A 63 -5.66 -18.82 4.60
C ASP A 63 -4.76 -19.72 3.73
N HIS A 64 -3.44 -19.51 3.77
CA HIS A 64 -2.45 -20.37 3.09
C HIS A 64 -2.56 -21.85 3.51
N GLY A 65 -3.05 -22.12 4.72
CA GLY A 65 -3.21 -23.46 5.27
C GLY A 65 -4.50 -24.18 4.85
N ALA A 66 -5.45 -23.46 4.24
CA ALA A 66 -6.80 -23.96 3.99
C ALA A 66 -6.94 -24.67 2.62
N PRO A 67 -8.01 -25.46 2.42
CA PRO A 67 -8.46 -25.86 1.09
C PRO A 67 -8.74 -24.64 0.20
N PHE A 68 -8.34 -24.74 -1.06
CA PHE A 68 -8.58 -23.74 -2.09
C PHE A 68 -9.86 -24.07 -2.87
N VAL A 69 -10.61 -23.02 -3.19
CA VAL A 69 -11.83 -23.07 -4.00
C VAL A 69 -11.50 -22.59 -5.40
N ARG A 70 -11.84 -23.36 -6.43
CA ARG A 70 -11.61 -22.98 -7.84
C ARG A 70 -12.29 -21.65 -8.14
N ALA A 71 -11.58 -20.74 -8.79
CA ALA A 71 -12.10 -19.43 -9.18
C ALA A 71 -12.82 -19.43 -10.54
N ASP A 72 -12.97 -20.62 -11.14
CA ASP A 72 -13.48 -20.87 -12.50
C ASP A 72 -12.87 -19.98 -13.59
N LEU A 73 -11.60 -19.59 -13.40
CA LEU A 73 -10.85 -18.80 -14.36
C LEU A 73 -9.71 -19.64 -14.96
N THR A 74 -9.64 -19.65 -16.29
CA THR A 74 -8.43 -20.09 -17.02
C THR A 74 -7.62 -18.84 -17.32
N VAL A 75 -6.37 -18.79 -16.85
CA VAL A 75 -5.48 -17.66 -17.15
C VAL A 75 -5.01 -17.74 -18.60
N LEU A 76 -4.56 -18.92 -19.03
CA LEU A 76 -4.26 -19.22 -20.43
C LEU A 76 -4.11 -20.73 -20.66
N ASP A 77 -4.24 -21.15 -21.92
CA ASP A 77 -3.90 -22.49 -22.39
C ASP A 77 -2.43 -22.55 -22.86
N GLN A 78 -1.93 -23.78 -23.04
CA GLN A 78 -0.59 -24.10 -23.49
C GLN A 78 0.54 -23.54 -22.60
N ALA A 79 0.36 -23.66 -21.28
CA ALA A 79 1.28 -23.17 -20.27
C ALA A 79 1.35 -24.12 -19.06
N ALA A 80 2.55 -24.32 -18.51
CA ALA A 80 2.81 -25.20 -17.37
C ALA A 80 3.88 -24.61 -16.44
N THR A 81 4.15 -25.28 -15.32
CA THR A 81 5.21 -24.93 -14.35
C THR A 81 5.11 -23.48 -13.89
N ALA A 82 4.02 -23.17 -13.19
CA ALA A 82 3.74 -21.83 -12.71
C ALA A 82 4.66 -21.44 -11.55
N SER A 83 5.10 -20.18 -11.53
CA SER A 83 5.67 -19.51 -10.36
C SER A 83 5.09 -18.09 -10.28
N MET A 84 4.67 -17.67 -9.09
CA MET A 84 3.93 -16.44 -8.89
C MET A 84 4.50 -15.63 -7.73
N VAL A 85 4.68 -14.33 -7.94
CA VAL A 85 5.11 -13.37 -6.91
C VAL A 85 4.20 -12.15 -6.90
N LEU A 86 4.05 -11.51 -5.75
CA LEU A 86 3.42 -10.19 -5.67
C LEU A 86 4.49 -9.14 -5.95
N PHE A 87 4.47 -8.55 -7.14
CA PHE A 87 5.38 -7.50 -7.53
C PHE A 87 4.56 -6.30 -7.97
N GLY A 88 4.85 -5.13 -7.41
CA GLY A 88 4.02 -4.00 -7.73
C GLY A 88 2.63 -3.99 -7.09
N GLY A 89 2.42 -4.74 -6.00
CA GLY A 89 1.08 -4.92 -5.40
C GLY A 89 0.11 -5.74 -6.27
N VAL A 90 0.58 -6.31 -7.38
CA VAL A 90 -0.20 -7.17 -8.27
C VAL A 90 0.52 -8.51 -8.51
N PRO A 91 -0.18 -9.60 -8.84
CA PRO A 91 0.44 -10.90 -9.04
C PRO A 91 1.12 -10.96 -10.41
N TYR A 92 2.40 -11.32 -10.41
CA TYR A 92 3.19 -11.64 -11.61
C TYR A 92 3.30 -13.16 -11.68
N LEU A 93 2.66 -13.75 -12.68
CA LEU A 93 2.62 -15.19 -12.91
C LEU A 93 3.57 -15.56 -14.07
N TYR A 94 4.70 -16.15 -13.72
CA TYR A 94 5.67 -16.70 -14.64
C TYR A 94 5.35 -18.18 -14.92
N TYR A 95 5.63 -18.63 -16.13
CA TYR A 95 5.32 -20.00 -16.56
C TYR A 95 6.13 -20.41 -17.77
N THR A 96 6.24 -21.71 -17.99
CA THR A 96 6.71 -22.28 -19.26
C THR A 96 5.57 -22.23 -20.28
N ALA A 97 5.71 -21.40 -21.31
CA ALA A 97 4.77 -21.30 -22.42
C ALA A 97 5.19 -22.22 -23.57
N HIS A 98 4.23 -22.93 -24.18
CA HIS A 98 4.52 -23.81 -25.32
C HIS A 98 5.04 -23.03 -26.54
N GLN A 99 4.47 -21.86 -26.80
CA GLN A 99 4.86 -20.97 -27.89
C GLN A 99 5.41 -19.65 -27.34
N ILE A 100 6.66 -19.37 -27.70
CA ILE A 100 7.35 -18.10 -27.49
C ILE A 100 7.92 -17.59 -28.83
N ALA A 101 8.21 -16.29 -28.93
CA ALA A 101 8.66 -15.69 -30.20
C ALA A 101 9.91 -16.37 -30.81
N ALA A 102 10.76 -16.97 -29.97
CA ALA A 102 12.01 -17.62 -30.37
C ALA A 102 11.90 -19.15 -30.57
N GLY A 103 10.73 -19.77 -30.38
CA GLY A 103 10.56 -21.21 -30.56
C GLY A 103 9.52 -21.88 -29.64
N GLN A 104 9.73 -23.17 -29.39
CA GLN A 104 8.91 -23.97 -28.49
C GLN A 104 9.50 -24.01 -27.08
N ASP A 105 8.61 -23.94 -26.09
CA ASP A 105 8.86 -24.09 -24.66
C ASP A 105 9.88 -23.09 -24.09
N GLY A 106 9.38 -22.05 -23.41
CA GLY A 106 10.20 -21.10 -22.66
C GLY A 106 9.40 -20.14 -21.80
N ALA A 107 10.10 -19.32 -21.00
CA ALA A 107 9.48 -18.54 -19.94
C ALA A 107 8.69 -17.36 -20.51
N ALA A 108 7.49 -17.17 -20.01
CA ALA A 108 6.64 -16.03 -20.28
C ALA A 108 6.04 -15.50 -18.96
N LEU A 109 5.34 -14.38 -19.05
CA LEU A 109 4.72 -13.70 -17.91
C LEU A 109 3.26 -13.36 -18.20
N SER A 110 2.44 -13.44 -17.17
CA SER A 110 1.11 -12.84 -17.10
C SER A 110 1.06 -11.92 -15.88
N ILE A 111 0.69 -10.65 -16.08
CA ILE A 111 0.55 -9.66 -15.03
C ILE A 111 -0.94 -9.54 -14.69
N GLY A 112 -1.31 -9.87 -13.46
CA GLY A 112 -2.70 -9.80 -13.01
C GLY A 112 -3.09 -8.41 -12.53
N THR A 113 -4.39 -8.18 -12.36
CA THR A 113 -4.90 -7.07 -11.52
C THR A 113 -4.63 -7.33 -10.04
N ALA A 114 -4.78 -6.31 -9.18
CA ALA A 114 -4.57 -6.44 -7.73
C ALA A 114 -5.35 -7.60 -7.08
N ASN A 115 -6.52 -7.93 -7.63
CA ASN A 115 -7.34 -9.07 -7.20
C ASN A 115 -7.06 -10.37 -7.97
N GLY A 116 -6.26 -10.35 -9.03
CA GLY A 116 -5.94 -11.51 -9.88
C GLY A 116 -7.08 -12.00 -10.79
N ASN A 117 -8.08 -11.16 -11.06
CA ASN A 117 -9.25 -11.54 -11.87
C ASN A 117 -9.07 -11.32 -13.37
N SER A 118 -8.12 -10.48 -13.78
CA SER A 118 -7.77 -10.27 -15.18
C SER A 118 -6.26 -10.25 -15.33
N TRP A 119 -5.78 -10.58 -16.53
CA TRP A 119 -4.36 -10.84 -16.78
C TRP A 119 -3.94 -10.26 -18.13
N GLN A 120 -2.82 -9.55 -18.13
CA GLN A 120 -2.12 -9.12 -19.32
C GLN A 120 -0.94 -10.05 -19.60
N HIS A 121 -0.83 -10.55 -20.83
CA HIS A 121 0.21 -11.53 -21.18
C HIS A 121 1.37 -10.87 -21.90
N CYS A 122 2.59 -11.18 -21.44
CA CYS A 122 3.81 -10.55 -21.90
C CYS A 122 4.83 -11.59 -22.36
N LEU A 123 5.67 -11.18 -23.31
CA LEU A 123 6.91 -11.87 -23.60
C LEU A 123 8.03 -11.35 -22.69
N LEU A 124 8.90 -12.25 -22.27
CA LEU A 124 10.09 -11.90 -21.51
C LEU A 124 11.24 -11.61 -22.48
N SER A 125 12.06 -10.62 -22.13
CA SER A 125 13.32 -10.33 -22.81
C SER A 125 14.48 -10.80 -21.95
N PHE A 126 15.44 -11.49 -22.55
CA PHE A 126 16.64 -11.95 -21.86
C PHE A 126 17.89 -11.41 -22.56
N SER A 127 18.81 -10.85 -21.78
CA SER A 127 20.14 -10.43 -22.23
C SER A 127 21.21 -11.37 -21.67
N GLY A 128 22.26 -11.63 -22.47
CA GLY A 128 23.41 -12.43 -22.05
C GLY A 128 23.19 -13.96 -21.98
N LEU A 129 22.05 -14.48 -22.46
CA LEU A 129 21.82 -15.93 -22.50
C LEU A 129 22.84 -16.63 -23.42
N PRO A 130 23.55 -17.67 -22.95
CA PRO A 130 24.42 -18.48 -23.79
C PRO A 130 23.62 -19.24 -24.86
N SER A 131 24.27 -19.52 -25.99
CA SER A 131 23.67 -20.32 -27.07
C SER A 131 23.27 -21.71 -26.55
N GLY A 132 22.04 -22.13 -26.85
CA GLY A 132 21.50 -23.43 -26.44
C GLY A 132 20.85 -23.45 -25.06
N VAL A 133 20.92 -22.36 -24.29
CA VAL A 133 20.20 -22.24 -23.03
C VAL A 133 18.74 -21.88 -23.28
N ARG A 134 17.81 -22.63 -22.69
CA ARG A 134 16.37 -22.37 -22.73
C ARG A 134 15.89 -21.94 -21.35
N THR A 135 14.84 -21.13 -21.28
CA THR A 135 14.29 -20.62 -20.03
C THR A 135 13.03 -21.37 -19.67
N VAL A 136 13.11 -22.66 -19.32
CA VAL A 136 11.93 -23.45 -18.92
C VAL A 136 11.86 -23.64 -17.42
N ASP A 137 10.67 -23.89 -16.91
CA ASP A 137 10.37 -24.19 -15.50
C ASP A 137 10.80 -23.06 -14.56
N PRO A 138 10.23 -21.85 -14.74
CA PRO A 138 10.65 -20.67 -13.99
C PRO A 138 10.25 -20.78 -12.53
N ASP A 139 11.17 -20.41 -11.65
CA ASP A 139 10.96 -20.23 -10.22
C ASP A 139 11.46 -18.83 -9.82
N VAL A 140 10.51 -17.93 -9.55
CA VAL A 140 10.81 -16.51 -9.33
C VAL A 140 10.69 -16.15 -7.86
N ILE A 141 11.71 -15.46 -7.35
CA ILE A 141 11.76 -14.92 -6.00
C ILE A 141 11.90 -13.40 -6.01
N LEU A 142 11.42 -12.77 -4.94
CA LEU A 142 11.78 -11.40 -4.59
C LEU A 142 13.12 -11.42 -3.83
N ARG A 143 14.02 -10.52 -4.18
CA ARG A 143 15.32 -10.43 -3.48
C ARG A 143 15.26 -9.46 -2.30
N PRO A 144 15.99 -9.73 -1.20
CA PRO A 144 16.27 -8.73 -0.17
C PRO A 144 16.98 -7.53 -0.78
N GLY A 145 16.50 -6.31 -0.51
CA GLY A 145 16.96 -5.10 -1.19
C GLY A 145 16.40 -4.89 -2.60
N GLY A 146 15.60 -5.85 -3.10
CA GLY A 146 14.68 -5.68 -4.21
C GLY A 146 15.08 -6.18 -5.59
N GLY A 147 14.15 -5.98 -6.52
CA GLY A 147 14.15 -6.68 -7.81
C GLY A 147 13.77 -8.16 -7.67
N LEU A 148 13.91 -8.88 -8.77
CA LEU A 148 13.51 -10.27 -8.90
C LEU A 148 14.70 -11.12 -9.35
N ARG A 149 14.69 -12.39 -8.97
CA ARG A 149 15.55 -13.43 -9.53
C ARG A 149 14.69 -14.59 -10.02
N MET A 150 14.94 -15.03 -11.24
CA MET A 150 14.33 -16.21 -11.83
C MET A 150 15.37 -17.31 -11.87
N TYR A 151 15.05 -18.45 -11.29
CA TYR A 151 15.72 -19.72 -11.56
C TYR A 151 14.97 -20.44 -12.67
N PHE A 152 15.69 -21.17 -13.52
CA PHE A 152 15.07 -21.91 -14.61
C PHE A 152 15.92 -23.12 -15.01
N THR A 153 15.28 -24.16 -15.48
CA THR A 153 15.90 -25.39 -15.97
C THR A 153 16.45 -25.18 -17.38
N SER A 154 17.68 -25.63 -17.62
CA SER A 154 18.26 -25.69 -18.97
C SER A 154 19.40 -26.72 -19.05
N ASN A 155 19.85 -27.00 -20.27
CA ASN A 155 21.11 -27.68 -20.51
C ASN A 155 22.27 -26.87 -19.90
N LEU A 156 23.17 -27.56 -19.19
CA LEU A 156 24.38 -26.94 -18.63
C LEU A 156 25.29 -26.46 -19.76
N VAL A 157 25.89 -25.28 -19.58
CA VAL A 157 26.87 -24.72 -20.52
C VAL A 157 28.13 -25.58 -20.54
N SER A 158 28.54 -26.06 -19.36
CA SER A 158 29.72 -26.91 -19.19
C SER A 158 29.52 -28.34 -19.69
N ASN A 159 28.28 -28.84 -19.76
CA ASN A 159 27.94 -30.17 -20.24
C ASN A 159 26.52 -30.19 -20.81
N PRO A 160 26.34 -29.93 -22.12
CA PRO A 160 25.02 -29.84 -22.73
C PRO A 160 24.18 -31.13 -22.67
N ALA A 161 24.77 -32.28 -22.35
CA ALA A 161 24.04 -33.54 -22.17
C ALA A 161 23.31 -33.64 -20.82
N ARG A 162 23.55 -32.69 -19.90
CA ARG A 162 22.94 -32.65 -18.56
C ARG A 162 22.12 -31.38 -18.39
N PHE A 163 21.08 -31.47 -17.56
CA PHE A 163 20.27 -30.33 -17.14
C PHE A 163 20.68 -29.87 -15.75
N GLY A 164 20.58 -28.57 -15.52
CA GLY A 164 20.71 -27.95 -14.21
C GLY A 164 19.92 -26.65 -14.12
N ILE A 165 20.09 -25.96 -12.99
CA ILE A 165 19.37 -24.73 -12.70
C ILE A 165 20.25 -23.54 -12.99
N HIS A 166 19.77 -22.64 -13.83
CA HIS A 166 20.36 -21.36 -14.16
C HIS A 166 19.62 -20.25 -13.42
N TYR A 167 20.16 -19.02 -13.45
CA TYR A 167 19.43 -17.87 -12.98
C TYR A 167 19.69 -16.58 -13.76
N ALA A 168 18.69 -15.71 -13.74
CA ALA A 168 18.72 -14.37 -14.28
C ALA A 168 18.12 -13.38 -13.27
N ASP A 169 18.55 -12.13 -13.35
CA ASP A 169 18.08 -11.04 -12.48
C ASP A 169 17.28 -10.01 -13.28
N SER A 170 16.28 -9.40 -12.63
CA SER A 170 15.45 -8.33 -13.20
C SER A 170 15.09 -7.27 -12.17
N THR A 171 14.84 -6.05 -12.61
CA THR A 171 14.31 -4.96 -11.79
C THR A 171 12.83 -4.66 -12.06
N ASP A 172 12.28 -5.16 -13.17
CA ASP A 172 10.93 -4.86 -13.66
C ASP A 172 10.06 -6.10 -13.93
N GLY A 173 10.65 -7.30 -13.88
CA GLY A 173 9.98 -8.57 -14.14
C GLY A 173 9.84 -8.94 -15.62
N LEU A 174 10.18 -8.03 -16.55
CA LEU A 174 10.06 -8.23 -18.00
C LEU A 174 11.41 -8.41 -18.68
N ASN A 175 12.39 -7.61 -18.26
CA ASN A 175 13.73 -7.59 -18.82
C ASN A 175 14.69 -8.28 -17.85
N TRP A 176 15.27 -9.38 -18.31
CA TRP A 176 16.11 -10.27 -17.52
C TRP A 176 17.55 -10.23 -18.02
N THR A 177 18.49 -10.22 -17.09
CA THR A 177 19.92 -10.34 -17.37
C THR A 177 20.38 -11.69 -16.86
N TYR A 178 20.83 -12.55 -17.78
CA TYR A 178 21.42 -13.84 -17.42
C TYR A 178 22.66 -13.64 -16.56
N VAL A 179 22.77 -14.43 -15.49
CA VAL A 179 23.91 -14.32 -14.57
C VAL A 179 24.76 -15.59 -14.58
N GLY A 180 24.17 -16.78 -14.46
CA GLY A 180 24.95 -18.02 -14.44
C GLY A 180 24.17 -19.28 -14.09
N GLU A 181 24.93 -20.35 -13.80
CA GLU A 181 24.43 -21.63 -13.29
C GLU A 181 24.31 -21.52 -11.75
N ALA A 182 23.10 -21.68 -11.21
CA ALA A 182 22.81 -21.62 -9.78
C ALA A 182 23.07 -22.95 -9.08
N PHE A 183 22.69 -24.07 -9.71
CA PHE A 183 22.83 -25.39 -9.14
C PHE A 183 23.02 -26.47 -10.20
N LEU A 184 23.97 -27.36 -9.92
CA LEU A 184 24.16 -28.60 -10.65
C LEU A 184 24.39 -29.73 -9.65
N HIS A 185 23.65 -30.82 -9.80
CA HIS A 185 23.91 -32.01 -8.98
C HIS A 185 25.22 -32.67 -9.45
N PRO A 186 25.99 -33.39 -8.61
CA PRO A 186 27.24 -34.01 -9.07
C PRO A 186 27.03 -35.14 -10.10
N SER A 187 25.97 -35.94 -9.96
CA SER A 187 25.87 -37.24 -10.66
C SER A 187 24.78 -37.35 -11.73
N HIS A 188 23.73 -36.52 -11.71
CA HIS A 188 22.58 -36.62 -12.64
C HIS A 188 21.93 -35.26 -12.95
N SER A 189 21.05 -35.22 -13.93
CA SER A 189 20.34 -33.99 -14.33
C SER A 189 19.27 -33.60 -13.32
N VAL A 190 19.07 -32.30 -13.10
CA VAL A 190 18.03 -31.78 -12.21
C VAL A 190 17.16 -30.74 -12.92
N LEU A 191 15.90 -30.60 -12.48
CA LEU A 191 14.87 -29.72 -13.03
C LEU A 191 13.90 -29.22 -11.95
N ASP A 192 12.92 -28.39 -12.33
CA ASP A 192 11.81 -27.91 -11.50
C ASP A 192 12.27 -27.36 -10.14
N SER A 193 13.02 -26.24 -10.14
CA SER A 193 13.49 -25.64 -8.89
C SER A 193 12.34 -25.05 -8.06
N THR A 194 12.46 -25.18 -6.74
CA THR A 194 11.66 -24.45 -5.75
C THR A 194 12.61 -23.78 -4.77
N THR A 195 12.63 -22.45 -4.76
CA THR A 195 13.61 -21.66 -4.01
C THR A 195 12.94 -20.72 -3.03
N ALA A 196 13.40 -20.71 -1.78
CA ALA A 196 12.92 -19.76 -0.77
C ALA A 196 13.97 -19.51 0.32
N MET A 197 13.77 -18.43 1.07
CA MET A 197 14.63 -18.03 2.18
C MET A 197 13.94 -18.32 3.52
N THR A 198 14.63 -19.00 4.41
CA THR A 198 14.18 -19.24 5.79
C THR A 198 14.36 -18.00 6.66
N THR A 199 13.76 -18.00 7.86
CA THR A 199 13.76 -16.86 8.80
C THR A 199 15.14 -16.54 9.40
N ASP A 200 16.17 -17.30 9.08
CA ASP A 200 17.56 -17.03 9.45
C ASP A 200 18.37 -16.37 8.32
N GLY A 201 17.75 -16.15 7.15
CA GLY A 201 18.38 -15.58 5.96
C GLY A 201 19.08 -16.61 5.05
N THR A 202 18.97 -17.91 5.36
CA THR A 202 19.52 -18.97 4.50
C THR A 202 18.58 -19.25 3.33
N TRP A 203 19.14 -19.37 2.12
CA TRP A 203 18.39 -19.79 0.94
C TRP A 203 18.41 -21.29 0.78
N HIS A 204 17.26 -21.87 0.48
CA HIS A 204 17.09 -23.29 0.21
C HIS A 204 16.52 -23.45 -1.19
N GLN A 205 17.10 -24.36 -1.96
CA GLN A 205 16.61 -24.75 -3.28
C GLN A 205 16.39 -26.26 -3.29
N TYR A 206 15.19 -26.66 -3.70
CA TYR A 206 14.85 -28.06 -3.95
C TYR A 206 14.65 -28.24 -5.45
N VAL A 207 15.24 -29.29 -6.01
CA VAL A 207 15.16 -29.58 -7.45
C VAL A 207 14.81 -31.05 -7.65
N LEU A 208 14.01 -31.33 -8.66
CA LEU A 208 13.62 -32.68 -9.05
C LEU A 208 14.77 -33.38 -9.76
N ASP A 209 15.09 -34.61 -9.34
CA ASP A 209 15.95 -35.50 -10.13
C ASP A 209 15.21 -35.92 -11.41
N ALA A 210 15.82 -35.64 -12.57
CA ALA A 210 15.25 -35.96 -13.87
C ALA A 210 14.94 -37.44 -14.10
N GLY A 211 15.66 -38.33 -13.41
CA GLY A 211 15.51 -39.77 -13.51
C GLY A 211 14.58 -40.40 -12.47
N SER A 212 14.09 -39.62 -11.48
CA SER A 212 13.31 -40.16 -10.37
C SER A 212 12.24 -39.18 -9.86
N ILE A 213 11.72 -39.45 -8.66
CA ILE A 213 10.81 -38.56 -7.92
C ILE A 213 11.45 -38.04 -6.63
N ALA A 214 12.76 -38.25 -6.47
CA ALA A 214 13.53 -37.66 -5.37
C ALA A 214 13.77 -36.18 -5.66
N MET A 215 13.88 -35.39 -4.59
CA MET A 215 14.24 -33.98 -4.68
C MET A 215 15.62 -33.80 -4.06
N SER A 216 16.60 -33.37 -4.85
CA SER A 216 17.87 -32.89 -4.32
C SER A 216 17.63 -31.55 -3.60
N HIS A 217 18.18 -31.40 -2.40
CA HIS A 217 18.13 -30.18 -1.61
C HIS A 217 19.51 -29.54 -1.58
N ALA A 218 19.56 -28.23 -1.78
CA ALA A 218 20.77 -27.44 -1.72
C ALA A 218 20.53 -26.14 -0.94
N SER A 219 21.60 -25.55 -0.39
CA SER A 219 21.53 -24.30 0.37
C SER A 219 22.52 -23.24 -0.12
N SER A 220 22.21 -21.98 0.13
CA SER A 220 23.03 -20.83 -0.25
C SER A 220 22.89 -19.68 0.74
N ALA A 221 23.96 -18.92 0.96
CA ALA A 221 23.89 -17.66 1.72
C ALA A 221 23.45 -16.46 0.85
N THR A 222 23.55 -16.57 -0.48
CA THR A 222 23.40 -15.43 -1.40
C THR A 222 22.39 -15.66 -2.52
N ALA A 223 21.74 -16.82 -2.54
CA ALA A 223 20.82 -17.24 -3.60
C ALA A 223 21.45 -17.26 -5.01
N SER A 224 22.79 -17.25 -5.11
CA SER A 224 23.47 -17.14 -6.42
C SER A 224 24.04 -18.48 -6.86
N THR A 225 24.63 -19.22 -5.93
CA THR A 225 25.12 -20.59 -6.13
C THR A 225 24.74 -21.44 -4.93
N PHE A 226 24.26 -22.65 -5.18
CA PHE A 226 23.77 -23.54 -4.14
C PHE A 226 24.71 -24.73 -3.94
N THR A 227 24.90 -25.11 -2.68
CA THR A 227 25.69 -26.28 -2.27
C THR A 227 24.74 -27.42 -1.95
N PHE A 228 24.98 -28.60 -2.52
CA PHE A 228 24.19 -29.80 -2.23
C PHE A 228 24.21 -30.14 -0.73
N VAL A 229 23.04 -30.48 -0.20
CA VAL A 229 22.83 -30.86 1.21
C VAL A 229 22.41 -32.33 1.29
N ASP A 230 21.27 -32.68 0.69
CA ASP A 230 20.74 -34.04 0.71
C ASP A 230 19.95 -34.37 -0.56
N GLU A 231 19.53 -35.63 -0.68
CA GLU A 231 18.58 -36.09 -1.66
C GLU A 231 17.64 -37.11 -1.05
N SER A 232 16.34 -36.88 -1.19
CA SER A 232 15.33 -37.81 -0.71
C SER A 232 13.97 -37.57 -1.37
N GLN A 233 13.10 -38.59 -1.31
CA GLN A 233 11.70 -38.41 -1.64
C GLN A 233 11.01 -37.58 -0.55
N ARG A 234 10.18 -36.62 -0.96
CA ARG A 234 9.40 -35.81 -0.02
C ARG A 234 8.02 -36.47 0.15
N LEU A 235 7.82 -37.11 1.29
CA LEU A 235 6.69 -38.01 1.52
C LEU A 235 5.57 -37.36 2.32
N ILE A 236 4.33 -37.58 1.89
CA ILE A 236 3.12 -37.38 2.70
C ILE A 236 2.33 -38.68 2.67
N ASP A 237 2.01 -39.22 3.84
CA ASP A 237 1.29 -40.50 3.99
C ASP A 237 1.95 -41.65 3.19
N GLY A 238 3.29 -41.68 3.18
CA GLY A 238 4.10 -42.68 2.48
C GLY A 238 4.16 -42.51 0.95
N GLN A 239 3.58 -41.45 0.40
CA GLN A 239 3.57 -41.17 -1.02
C GLN A 239 4.45 -39.98 -1.36
N ALA A 240 5.18 -40.04 -2.48
CA ALA A 240 6.09 -38.98 -2.89
C ALA A 240 5.37 -37.81 -3.59
N TYR A 241 5.82 -36.60 -3.27
CA TYR A 241 5.31 -35.33 -3.81
C TYR A 241 6.45 -34.55 -4.47
N LYS A 242 6.10 -33.84 -5.55
CA LYS A 242 7.01 -32.92 -6.24
C LYS A 242 6.77 -31.51 -5.72
N LEU A 243 7.80 -30.89 -5.17
CA LEU A 243 7.71 -29.51 -4.68
C LEU A 243 7.60 -28.57 -5.90
N ALA A 244 6.77 -27.53 -5.81
CA ALA A 244 6.51 -26.62 -6.92
C ALA A 244 6.79 -25.16 -6.57
N GLN A 245 6.25 -24.66 -5.45
CA GLN A 245 6.56 -23.31 -4.99
C GLN A 245 6.53 -23.22 -3.47
N ALA A 246 7.44 -22.41 -2.92
CA ALA A 246 7.50 -22.07 -1.52
C ALA A 246 6.95 -20.65 -1.26
N PHE A 247 6.21 -20.53 -0.16
CA PHE A 247 5.61 -19.31 0.34
C PHE A 247 6.14 -19.03 1.74
N SER A 248 6.60 -17.80 1.99
CA SER A 248 7.10 -17.40 3.31
C SER A 248 5.94 -17.10 4.25
N THR A 249 5.99 -17.65 5.47
CA THR A 249 5.03 -17.39 6.55
C THR A 249 5.75 -16.77 7.75
N ALA A 250 4.98 -16.30 8.74
CA ALA A 250 5.55 -15.76 9.98
C ALA A 250 6.40 -16.79 10.77
N THR A 251 6.21 -18.08 10.53
CA THR A 251 6.85 -19.17 11.28
C THR A 251 7.84 -20.00 10.45
N GLY A 252 8.06 -19.64 9.18
CA GLY A 252 8.96 -20.36 8.29
C GLY A 252 8.46 -20.35 6.84
N LEU A 253 8.51 -21.51 6.19
CA LEU A 253 8.09 -21.72 4.82
C LEU A 253 6.92 -22.70 4.77
N ARG A 254 5.99 -22.45 3.85
CA ARG A 254 5.04 -23.44 3.34
C ARG A 254 5.40 -23.77 1.91
N ILE A 255 5.61 -25.04 1.60
CA ILE A 255 6.01 -25.50 0.28
C ILE A 255 4.86 -26.30 -0.33
N TYR A 256 4.21 -25.77 -1.36
CA TYR A 256 3.15 -26.46 -2.08
C TYR A 256 3.73 -27.48 -3.05
N ALA A 257 3.02 -28.60 -3.18
CA ALA A 257 3.52 -29.77 -3.89
C ALA A 257 2.42 -30.52 -4.64
N GLY A 258 2.75 -30.98 -5.85
CA GLY A 258 1.93 -31.87 -6.65
C GLY A 258 2.04 -33.31 -6.15
N GLY A 259 0.89 -33.94 -5.88
CA GLY A 259 0.81 -35.29 -5.37
C GLY A 259 0.90 -36.39 -6.42
N PRO A 260 0.89 -37.65 -5.97
CA PRO A 260 0.95 -38.82 -6.84
C PRO A 260 -0.08 -38.78 -7.97
N GLY A 261 0.35 -39.10 -9.19
CA GLY A 261 -0.50 -39.09 -10.38
C GLY A 261 -1.06 -37.70 -10.74
N ASN A 262 -0.56 -36.63 -10.14
CA ASN A 262 -1.06 -35.26 -10.32
C ASN A 262 -2.57 -35.13 -10.01
N GLN A 263 -3.02 -35.79 -8.93
CA GLN A 263 -4.43 -35.84 -8.55
C GLN A 263 -4.78 -34.94 -7.35
N GLN A 264 -3.77 -34.37 -6.69
CA GLN A 264 -3.98 -33.51 -5.54
C GLN A 264 -2.81 -32.56 -5.34
N ILE A 265 -3.08 -31.41 -4.73
CA ILE A 265 -2.10 -30.45 -4.26
C ILE A 265 -2.13 -30.45 -2.74
N ARG A 266 -0.97 -30.66 -2.13
CA ARG A 266 -0.74 -30.61 -0.68
C ARG A 266 0.45 -29.72 -0.39
N SER A 267 0.87 -29.63 0.87
CA SER A 267 2.05 -28.83 1.22
C SER A 267 2.85 -29.44 2.36
N PHE A 268 4.08 -28.95 2.48
CA PHE A 268 4.96 -29.12 3.63
C PHE A 268 5.12 -27.79 4.35
N THR A 269 5.51 -27.84 5.62
CA THR A 269 5.98 -26.68 6.37
C THR A 269 7.38 -26.95 6.92
N THR A 270 8.21 -25.93 6.97
CA THR A 270 9.57 -26.02 7.53
C THR A 270 9.99 -24.68 8.11
N SER A 271 10.74 -24.68 9.20
CA SER A 271 11.33 -23.47 9.79
C SER A 271 12.81 -23.32 9.46
N ASP A 272 13.48 -24.42 9.09
CA ASP A 272 14.92 -24.52 8.89
C ASP A 272 15.30 -24.86 7.44
N GLY A 273 14.32 -25.11 6.56
CA GLY A 273 14.54 -25.49 5.18
C GLY A 273 15.22 -26.85 5.01
N VAL A 274 15.34 -27.66 6.07
CA VAL A 274 15.94 -29.01 6.03
C VAL A 274 14.86 -30.02 6.43
N THR A 275 14.19 -29.76 7.55
CA THR A 275 13.16 -30.63 8.10
C THR A 275 11.80 -30.25 7.53
N LEU A 276 11.26 -31.06 6.61
CA LEU A 276 9.94 -30.85 6.04
C LEU A 276 8.86 -31.62 6.82
N ALA A 277 7.94 -30.89 7.45
CA ALA A 277 6.76 -31.47 8.08
C ALA A 277 5.59 -31.50 7.08
N ALA A 278 5.04 -32.69 6.81
CA ALA A 278 3.91 -32.84 5.91
C ALA A 278 2.63 -32.22 6.50
N SER A 279 1.88 -31.47 5.69
CA SER A 279 0.59 -30.93 6.08
C SER A 279 -0.52 -31.98 5.88
N PRO A 280 -1.46 -32.15 6.83
CA PRO A 280 -2.61 -33.04 6.65
C PRO A 280 -3.62 -32.51 5.63
N THR A 281 -3.55 -31.23 5.26
CA THR A 281 -4.53 -30.58 4.38
C THR A 281 -4.34 -31.02 2.93
N ILE A 282 -5.46 -31.31 2.26
CA ILE A 282 -5.54 -31.33 0.81
C ILE A 282 -6.01 -29.95 0.36
N HIS A 283 -5.13 -29.21 -0.31
CA HIS A 283 -5.44 -27.85 -0.76
C HIS A 283 -6.34 -27.87 -1.98
N LEU A 284 -6.12 -28.80 -2.91
CA LEU A 284 -6.97 -28.97 -4.08
C LEU A 284 -6.91 -30.43 -4.53
N SER A 285 -8.05 -31.03 -4.86
CA SER A 285 -8.12 -32.38 -5.45
C SER A 285 -8.59 -32.28 -6.89
N PHE A 286 -8.04 -33.09 -7.78
CA PHE A 286 -8.58 -33.28 -9.11
C PHE A 286 -10.01 -33.82 -9.01
N VAL A 287 -10.89 -33.32 -9.88
CA VAL A 287 -12.28 -33.77 -9.96
C VAL A 287 -12.55 -34.14 -11.42
N SER A 288 -12.82 -35.41 -11.67
CA SER A 288 -13.19 -35.88 -13.01
C SER A 288 -14.46 -35.19 -13.50
N GLY A 289 -14.46 -34.75 -14.76
CA GLY A 289 -15.61 -34.05 -15.36
C GLY A 289 -15.72 -32.57 -14.96
N GLN A 290 -14.78 -32.05 -14.17
CA GLN A 290 -14.70 -30.62 -13.91
C GLN A 290 -14.43 -29.87 -15.22
N PRO A 291 -15.22 -28.84 -15.57
CA PRO A 291 -14.95 -28.02 -16.75
C PRO A 291 -13.52 -27.50 -16.74
N HIS A 292 -12.83 -27.61 -17.88
CA HIS A 292 -11.45 -27.15 -18.06
C HIS A 292 -10.38 -27.88 -17.22
N GLU A 293 -10.68 -29.05 -16.65
CA GLU A 293 -9.73 -29.93 -15.94
C GLU A 293 -9.93 -31.38 -16.40
N SER A 294 -9.19 -31.83 -17.42
CA SER A 294 -9.47 -33.14 -18.02
C SER A 294 -8.91 -34.32 -17.25
N THR A 295 -7.68 -34.22 -16.74
CA THR A 295 -6.89 -35.39 -16.34
C THR A 295 -6.00 -35.20 -15.12
N LEU A 296 -5.61 -33.97 -14.81
CA LEU A 296 -4.65 -33.69 -13.75
C LEU A 296 -4.78 -32.28 -13.18
N ILE A 297 -4.22 -32.10 -11.98
CA ILE A 297 -3.80 -30.82 -11.41
C ILE A 297 -2.36 -30.93 -10.87
N LYS A 298 -1.49 -29.96 -11.19
CA LYS A 298 -0.09 -29.93 -10.73
C LYS A 298 0.49 -28.51 -10.66
N ASP A 299 1.75 -28.41 -10.29
CA ASP A 299 2.58 -27.18 -10.29
C ASP A 299 1.87 -25.95 -9.69
N PRO A 300 1.44 -26.02 -8.42
CA PRO A 300 0.83 -24.88 -7.74
C PRO A 300 1.83 -23.75 -7.49
N ALA A 301 1.42 -22.52 -7.79
CA ALA A 301 2.04 -21.29 -7.35
C ALA A 301 1.04 -20.47 -6.53
N VAL A 302 1.45 -19.95 -5.37
CA VAL A 302 0.57 -19.28 -4.40
C VAL A 302 1.16 -17.95 -3.96
N VAL A 303 0.32 -16.91 -3.96
CA VAL A 303 0.64 -15.60 -3.36
C VAL A 303 -0.47 -15.15 -2.43
N GLN A 304 -0.12 -14.29 -1.47
CA GLN A 304 -1.08 -13.53 -0.69
C GLN A 304 -1.37 -12.21 -1.41
N LEU A 305 -2.65 -11.91 -1.62
CA LEU A 305 -3.13 -10.66 -2.22
C LEU A 305 -3.21 -9.55 -1.16
N GLY A 306 -3.35 -8.30 -1.61
CA GLY A 306 -3.40 -7.13 -0.72
C GLY A 306 -4.58 -7.10 0.26
N ASP A 307 -5.65 -7.86 -0.03
CA ASP A 307 -6.80 -8.04 0.87
C ASP A 307 -6.59 -9.14 1.92
N GLY A 308 -5.41 -9.78 1.94
CA GLY A 308 -5.05 -10.87 2.84
C GLY A 308 -5.49 -12.25 2.36
N SER A 309 -6.28 -12.35 1.29
CA SER A 309 -6.65 -13.63 0.68
C SER A 309 -5.48 -14.26 -0.09
N TYR A 310 -5.60 -15.55 -0.40
CA TYR A 310 -4.58 -16.31 -1.11
C TYR A 310 -5.08 -16.69 -2.49
N LEU A 311 -4.24 -16.48 -3.50
CA LEU A 311 -4.48 -16.87 -4.87
C LEU A 311 -3.50 -17.98 -5.26
N MET A 312 -4.02 -19.08 -5.77
CA MET A 312 -3.25 -20.17 -6.34
C MET A 312 -3.44 -20.19 -7.85
N ALA A 313 -2.35 -20.16 -8.61
CA ALA A 313 -2.31 -20.62 -9.99
C ALA A 313 -1.88 -22.10 -10.01
N TYR A 314 -2.52 -22.93 -10.81
CA TYR A 314 -2.18 -24.35 -10.93
C TYR A 314 -2.33 -24.84 -12.37
N SER A 315 -1.51 -25.81 -12.74
CA SER A 315 -1.55 -26.48 -14.04
C SER A 315 -2.68 -27.50 -14.08
N ALA A 316 -3.46 -27.52 -15.16
CA ALA A 316 -4.55 -28.45 -15.41
C ALA A 316 -4.48 -29.03 -16.83
N GLY A 317 -4.89 -30.29 -16.99
CA GLY A 317 -4.95 -30.93 -18.32
C GLY A 317 -6.02 -30.30 -19.23
N ILE A 318 -5.66 -30.05 -20.49
CA ILE A 318 -6.61 -29.67 -21.54
C ILE A 318 -7.26 -30.93 -22.13
N GLY A 319 -8.59 -31.02 -22.06
CA GLY A 319 -9.34 -32.15 -22.64
C GLY A 319 -9.49 -32.06 -24.16
N ASN A 320 -9.94 -33.18 -24.76
CA ASN A 320 -10.18 -33.30 -26.21
C ASN A 320 -11.32 -32.40 -26.75
N ASP A 321 -12.08 -31.72 -25.88
CA ASP A 321 -13.27 -30.93 -26.24
C ASP A 321 -12.98 -29.45 -26.57
N SER A 322 -11.85 -29.13 -27.21
CA SER A 322 -11.52 -27.74 -27.54
C SER A 322 -11.19 -27.50 -29.02
N ALA A 323 -12.18 -27.70 -29.88
CA ALA A 323 -12.41 -26.72 -30.95
C ALA A 323 -13.22 -25.56 -30.34
N PRO A 324 -12.93 -24.29 -30.64
CA PRO A 324 -13.83 -23.21 -30.23
C PRO A 324 -15.16 -23.43 -30.95
N ALA A 325 -16.19 -23.80 -30.20
CA ALA A 325 -17.55 -23.80 -30.72
C ALA A 325 -17.91 -22.33 -31.01
N THR A 326 -17.75 -21.95 -32.28
CA THR A 326 -18.30 -20.71 -32.84
C THR A 326 -19.82 -20.85 -32.82
N THR A 327 -20.41 -20.69 -31.65
CA THR A 327 -21.85 -20.78 -31.47
C THR A 327 -22.38 -19.37 -31.58
N VAL A 328 -22.82 -19.01 -32.78
CA VAL A 328 -23.62 -17.81 -33.02
C VAL A 328 -24.96 -18.03 -32.31
N PHE A 329 -25.08 -17.55 -31.08
CA PHE A 329 -26.39 -17.39 -30.44
C PHE A 329 -26.98 -16.07 -30.89
N ALA A 330 -27.90 -16.14 -31.84
CA ALA A 330 -28.94 -15.13 -31.98
C ALA A 330 -29.94 -15.35 -30.85
N ASN A 331 -29.98 -14.45 -29.86
CA ASN A 331 -31.11 -14.29 -28.96
C ASN A 331 -31.28 -12.81 -28.64
N SER A 332 -32.53 -12.35 -28.78
CA SER A 332 -33.03 -11.05 -28.35
C SER A 332 -32.78 -10.83 -26.86
N PHE A 333 -32.23 -9.67 -26.48
CA PHE A 333 -31.99 -9.30 -25.09
C PHE A 333 -33.23 -8.66 -24.44
N GLU A 334 -33.59 -9.22 -23.27
CA GLU A 334 -34.36 -8.62 -22.16
C GLU A 334 -33.55 -7.46 -21.50
N PRO A 335 -34.15 -6.58 -20.66
CA PRO A 335 -33.65 -5.22 -20.44
C PRO A 335 -32.26 -5.17 -19.78
N GLY A 336 -31.51 -4.12 -20.12
CA GLY A 336 -30.14 -3.87 -19.66
C GLY A 336 -29.95 -3.78 -18.13
N PRO A 337 -28.72 -3.47 -17.65
CA PRO A 337 -28.37 -3.38 -16.24
C PRO A 337 -29.41 -2.54 -15.51
N THR A 338 -30.03 -3.17 -14.51
CA THR A 338 -31.38 -2.79 -14.09
C THR A 338 -31.39 -1.96 -12.82
N VAL A 339 -30.26 -1.88 -12.08
CA VAL A 339 -30.19 -1.14 -10.81
C VAL A 339 -28.80 -0.58 -10.59
N VAL A 340 -28.73 0.74 -10.43
CA VAL A 340 -27.58 1.44 -9.87
C VAL A 340 -27.98 2.01 -8.53
N GLU A 341 -27.18 1.72 -7.51
CA GLU A 341 -27.45 2.16 -6.15
C GLU A 341 -26.15 2.51 -5.43
N THR A 342 -26.28 3.29 -4.37
CA THR A 342 -25.20 3.48 -3.40
C THR A 342 -24.91 2.18 -2.67
N VAL A 343 -23.64 1.86 -2.44
CA VAL A 343 -23.28 0.73 -1.58
C VAL A 343 -23.69 1.08 -0.14
N PRO A 344 -24.60 0.35 0.50
CA PRO A 344 -24.91 0.59 1.92
C PRO A 344 -23.73 0.14 2.78
N THR A 345 -23.38 0.91 3.81
CA THR A 345 -22.21 0.65 4.65
C THR A 345 -22.58 0.27 6.07
N GLU A 346 -23.26 1.18 6.79
CA GLU A 346 -23.54 1.05 8.21
C GLU A 346 -24.87 1.75 8.55
N THR A 347 -25.58 1.22 9.55
CA THR A 347 -26.76 1.88 10.12
C THR A 347 -26.32 2.82 11.23
N VAL A 348 -26.64 4.11 11.09
CA VAL A 348 -26.38 5.18 12.06
C VAL A 348 -27.71 5.77 12.49
N ASN A 349 -28.00 5.77 13.79
CA ASN A 349 -29.27 6.28 14.33
C ASN A 349 -30.52 5.73 13.60
N GLY A 350 -30.49 4.44 13.25
CA GLY A 350 -31.57 3.77 12.52
C GLY A 350 -31.65 4.07 11.02
N GLN A 351 -30.78 4.93 10.48
CA GLN A 351 -30.67 5.21 9.05
C GLN A 351 -29.50 4.44 8.43
N LEU A 352 -29.75 3.73 7.33
CA LEU A 352 -28.69 3.10 6.54
C LEU A 352 -27.96 4.19 5.74
N LEU A 353 -26.66 4.33 5.99
CA LEU A 353 -25.82 5.28 5.26
C LEU A 353 -25.36 4.69 3.92
N ALA A 354 -25.44 5.53 2.89
CA ALA A 354 -24.81 5.29 1.60
C ALA A 354 -23.30 5.50 1.69
N SER A 355 -22.53 4.68 0.99
CA SER A 355 -21.08 4.83 0.84
C SER A 355 -20.75 6.20 0.25
N SER A 356 -19.73 6.82 0.83
CA SER A 356 -19.20 8.12 0.40
C SER A 356 -18.24 8.01 -0.78
N SER A 357 -17.71 6.83 -1.09
CA SER A 357 -16.77 6.66 -2.21
C SER A 357 -17.10 5.54 -3.18
N LYS A 358 -18.22 4.84 -3.03
CA LYS A 358 -18.56 3.67 -3.85
C LYS A 358 -19.98 3.71 -4.40
N LEU A 359 -20.09 3.30 -5.67
CA LEU A 359 -21.37 3.01 -6.33
C LEU A 359 -21.42 1.55 -6.77
N ARG A 360 -22.60 0.93 -6.70
CA ARG A 360 -22.84 -0.43 -7.20
C ARG A 360 -23.62 -0.37 -8.50
N VAL A 361 -23.18 -1.12 -9.50
CA VAL A 361 -23.88 -1.37 -10.76
C VAL A 361 -24.24 -2.84 -10.83
N ARG A 362 -25.53 -3.16 -11.03
CA ARG A 362 -26.01 -4.53 -11.16
C ARG A 362 -26.35 -4.88 -12.60
N PHE A 363 -26.01 -6.11 -12.99
CA PHE A 363 -26.22 -6.67 -14.31
C PHE A 363 -27.21 -7.85 -14.22
N PRO A 364 -28.03 -8.08 -15.26
CA PRO A 364 -28.67 -9.39 -15.41
C PRO A 364 -27.60 -10.47 -15.58
N ALA A 365 -27.98 -11.75 -15.43
CA ALA A 365 -27.07 -12.84 -15.79
C ALA A 365 -26.81 -12.80 -17.31
N LEU A 366 -25.55 -12.57 -17.69
CA LEU A 366 -25.13 -12.47 -19.09
C LEU A 366 -24.43 -13.78 -19.54
N SER A 367 -24.54 -14.11 -20.82
CA SER A 367 -23.89 -15.27 -21.43
C SER A 367 -23.15 -14.88 -22.70
N GLY A 368 -22.03 -15.54 -23.00
CA GLY A 368 -21.19 -15.18 -24.15
C GLY A 368 -20.52 -13.81 -24.03
N ILE A 369 -20.34 -13.32 -22.80
CA ILE A 369 -19.62 -12.11 -22.44
C ILE A 369 -18.26 -12.51 -21.86
N ASP A 370 -17.19 -11.86 -22.29
CA ASP A 370 -15.83 -12.03 -21.80
C ASP A 370 -15.68 -11.34 -20.42
N HIS A 371 -16.01 -10.05 -20.38
CA HIS A 371 -16.00 -9.23 -19.18
C HIS A 371 -17.08 -8.14 -19.21
N VAL A 372 -17.40 -7.61 -18.05
CA VAL A 372 -18.25 -6.42 -17.90
C VAL A 372 -17.43 -5.26 -17.36
N GLU A 373 -17.77 -4.05 -17.81
CA GLU A 373 -17.21 -2.80 -17.32
C GLU A 373 -18.33 -1.91 -16.79
N ALA A 374 -18.07 -1.15 -15.74
CA ALA A 374 -18.95 -0.10 -15.24
C ALA A 374 -18.12 1.16 -14.97
N THR A 375 -18.54 2.28 -15.56
CA THR A 375 -17.83 3.55 -15.48
C THR A 375 -18.72 4.60 -14.84
N ALA A 376 -18.20 5.31 -13.85
CA ALA A 376 -18.80 6.48 -13.23
C ALA A 376 -18.07 7.72 -13.70
N SER A 377 -18.80 8.70 -14.23
CA SER A 377 -18.21 9.94 -14.74
C SER A 377 -18.87 11.19 -14.16
N ALA A 378 -18.05 12.14 -13.70
CA ALA A 378 -18.50 13.45 -13.24
C ALA A 378 -17.38 14.49 -13.41
N GLY A 379 -17.71 15.68 -13.95
CA GLY A 379 -16.77 16.81 -13.99
C GLY A 379 -15.42 16.51 -14.68
N GLY A 380 -15.45 15.72 -15.77
CA GLY A 380 -14.24 15.34 -16.51
C GLY A 380 -13.41 14.22 -15.89
N ILE A 381 -13.88 13.63 -14.79
CA ILE A 381 -13.28 12.45 -14.15
C ILE A 381 -14.13 11.23 -14.46
N SER A 382 -13.47 10.10 -14.70
CA SER A 382 -14.09 8.80 -14.88
C SER A 382 -13.35 7.73 -14.09
N GLU A 383 -14.11 6.90 -13.38
CA GLU A 383 -13.60 5.70 -12.69
C GLU A 383 -14.29 4.48 -13.28
N THR A 384 -13.53 3.44 -13.62
CA THR A 384 -14.06 2.21 -14.21
C THR A 384 -13.75 1.01 -13.32
N ALA A 385 -14.77 0.21 -13.04
CA ALA A 385 -14.64 -1.13 -12.51
C ALA A 385 -14.82 -2.15 -13.62
N THR A 386 -14.02 -3.22 -13.60
CA THR A 386 -14.10 -4.34 -14.55
C THR A 386 -14.26 -5.64 -13.78
N GLY A 387 -15.10 -6.55 -14.28
CA GLY A 387 -15.27 -7.88 -13.71
C GLY A 387 -15.57 -8.92 -14.76
N LEU A 388 -15.63 -10.18 -14.35
CA LEU A 388 -15.86 -11.32 -15.24
C LEU A 388 -17.21 -11.19 -15.96
N GLY A 389 -17.35 -11.76 -17.17
CA GLY A 389 -18.61 -11.70 -17.93
C GLY A 389 -19.81 -12.36 -17.24
N THR A 390 -19.56 -13.15 -16.19
CA THR A 390 -20.57 -13.75 -15.30
C THR A 390 -20.95 -12.89 -14.10
N ALA A 391 -20.27 -11.75 -13.90
CA ALA A 391 -20.54 -10.87 -12.79
C ALA A 391 -21.94 -10.26 -12.91
N THR A 392 -22.73 -10.40 -11.85
CA THR A 392 -24.05 -9.77 -11.73
C THR A 392 -23.98 -8.42 -11.00
N GLU A 393 -22.80 -8.05 -10.49
CA GLU A 393 -22.56 -6.74 -9.90
C GLU A 393 -21.10 -6.29 -10.05
N LEU A 394 -20.91 -4.98 -10.11
CA LEU A 394 -19.62 -4.30 -9.99
C LEU A 394 -19.73 -3.18 -8.96
N ILE A 395 -18.64 -2.97 -8.22
CA ILE A 395 -18.48 -1.83 -7.31
C ILE A 395 -17.43 -0.91 -7.93
N ILE A 396 -17.82 0.35 -8.20
CA ILE A 396 -16.93 1.40 -8.67
C ILE A 396 -16.40 2.14 -7.43
N PRO A 397 -15.09 2.07 -7.11
CA PRO A 397 -14.54 2.66 -5.90
C PRO A 397 -13.97 4.07 -6.13
N LEU A 398 -13.50 4.70 -5.05
CA LEU A 398 -12.68 5.93 -5.06
C LEU A 398 -13.37 7.16 -5.71
N LEU A 399 -14.68 7.23 -5.56
CA LEU A 399 -15.51 8.35 -6.00
C LEU A 399 -15.48 9.50 -4.98
N GLU A 400 -15.65 10.73 -5.45
CA GLU A 400 -15.93 11.91 -4.62
C GLU A 400 -17.23 11.72 -3.82
N ALA A 401 -17.25 12.19 -2.57
CA ALA A 401 -18.41 12.18 -1.69
C ALA A 401 -19.43 13.27 -2.06
N ASP A 402 -20.71 13.01 -1.74
CA ASP A 402 -21.87 13.86 -2.08
C ASP A 402 -21.90 14.33 -3.54
N ARG A 403 -21.50 13.43 -4.45
CA ARG A 403 -21.36 13.74 -5.86
C ARG A 403 -22.25 12.85 -6.70
N GLU A 404 -23.00 13.47 -7.60
CA GLU A 404 -23.77 12.74 -8.63
C GLU A 404 -22.87 12.37 -9.81
N TYR A 405 -22.97 11.12 -10.24
CA TYR A 405 -22.24 10.54 -11.37
C TYR A 405 -23.21 10.10 -12.47
N SER A 406 -22.79 10.31 -13.71
CA SER A 406 -23.37 9.61 -14.86
C SER A 406 -22.71 8.24 -14.97
N LEU A 407 -23.52 7.18 -15.02
CA LEU A 407 -23.01 5.81 -15.14
C LEU A 407 -23.22 5.25 -16.54
N THR A 408 -22.21 4.53 -17.01
CA THR A 408 -22.27 3.71 -18.23
C THR A 408 -21.76 2.32 -17.90
N ALA A 409 -22.37 1.29 -18.46
CA ALA A 409 -21.90 -0.08 -18.31
C ALA A 409 -21.73 -0.75 -19.67
N ARG A 410 -20.77 -1.66 -19.79
CA ARG A 410 -20.48 -2.39 -21.02
C ARG A 410 -20.41 -3.88 -20.73
N ALA A 411 -20.99 -4.69 -21.60
CA ALA A 411 -20.77 -6.13 -21.65
C ALA A 411 -19.92 -6.43 -22.88
N CYS A 412 -18.63 -6.68 -22.65
CA CYS A 412 -17.63 -6.88 -23.68
C CYS A 412 -17.60 -8.36 -24.08
N ARG A 413 -17.81 -8.65 -25.37
CA ARG A 413 -17.76 -10.02 -25.92
C ARG A 413 -16.35 -10.47 -26.26
N THR A 414 -15.41 -9.53 -26.29
CA THR A 414 -13.99 -9.75 -26.57
C THR A 414 -13.14 -9.09 -25.49
N ALA A 415 -11.94 -9.60 -25.27
CA ALA A 415 -11.01 -9.08 -24.26
C ALA A 415 -10.61 -7.61 -24.47
N ASP A 416 -10.63 -7.12 -25.71
CA ASP A 416 -10.36 -5.71 -26.06
C ASP A 416 -11.62 -4.84 -26.07
N CYS A 417 -12.79 -5.41 -25.75
CA CYS A 417 -14.10 -4.78 -25.81
C CYS A 417 -14.44 -4.14 -27.19
N SER A 418 -13.79 -4.58 -28.28
CA SER A 418 -14.10 -4.13 -29.65
C SER A 418 -15.51 -4.51 -30.10
N VAL A 419 -16.06 -5.59 -29.52
CA VAL A 419 -17.46 -5.98 -29.65
C VAL A 419 -18.10 -5.91 -28.26
N ALA A 420 -18.97 -4.92 -28.04
CA ALA A 420 -19.60 -4.71 -26.75
C ALA A 420 -21.04 -4.25 -26.86
N GLU A 421 -21.86 -4.66 -25.90
CA GLU A 421 -23.15 -4.04 -25.64
C GLU A 421 -22.95 -2.93 -24.62
N THR A 422 -23.24 -1.69 -25.00
CA THR A 422 -23.17 -0.55 -24.10
C THR A 422 -24.54 -0.22 -23.58
N TYR A 423 -24.66 -0.15 -22.27
CA TYR A 423 -25.85 0.26 -21.56
C TYR A 423 -25.60 1.64 -20.98
N THR A 424 -26.45 2.58 -21.36
CA THR A 424 -26.31 3.99 -20.99
C THR A 424 -27.59 4.44 -20.30
N ALA A 425 -27.46 5.38 -19.36
CA ALA A 425 -28.51 6.14 -18.68
C ALA A 425 -28.97 5.59 -17.32
N SER A 426 -28.13 5.82 -16.31
CA SER A 426 -28.60 6.15 -14.95
C SER A 426 -27.64 7.15 -14.31
N THR A 427 -28.15 7.89 -13.31
CA THR A 427 -27.31 8.66 -12.40
C THR A 427 -27.40 8.06 -11.01
N ALA A 428 -26.33 8.19 -10.24
CA ALA A 428 -26.35 7.88 -8.82
C ALA A 428 -25.42 8.83 -8.07
N ARG A 429 -25.75 9.08 -6.80
CA ARG A 429 -25.02 10.01 -5.95
C ARG A 429 -24.40 9.27 -4.79
N THR A 430 -23.10 9.48 -4.55
CA THR A 430 -22.42 9.00 -3.34
C THR A 430 -22.91 9.74 -2.09
N GLY A 431 -22.82 9.10 -0.93
CA GLY A 431 -23.17 9.73 0.35
C GLY A 431 -22.18 10.82 0.78
N LYS A 432 -22.57 11.66 1.74
CA LYS A 432 -21.63 12.51 2.51
C LYS A 432 -20.74 11.65 3.38
N GLU A 433 -19.52 12.09 3.70
CA GLU A 433 -18.70 11.39 4.69
C GLU A 433 -19.24 11.58 6.10
N HIS A 434 -19.38 10.48 6.85
CA HIS A 434 -19.78 10.47 8.25
C HIS A 434 -18.64 9.94 9.12
N TRP A 435 -18.16 10.78 10.03
CA TRP A 435 -17.04 10.49 10.93
C TRP A 435 -17.56 10.33 12.36
N ARG A 436 -17.52 9.11 12.88
CA ARG A 436 -17.98 8.81 14.25
C ARG A 436 -16.81 8.92 15.23
N LEU A 437 -16.94 9.82 16.20
CA LEU A 437 -16.04 9.93 17.34
C LEU A 437 -16.06 8.65 18.20
N VAL A 438 -14.93 8.34 18.83
CA VAL A 438 -14.78 7.11 19.61
C VAL A 438 -14.86 7.36 21.10
N GLY A 439 -15.71 6.58 21.78
CA GLY A 439 -16.02 6.72 23.19
C GLY A 439 -17.42 6.19 23.49
N THR A 440 -18.13 6.86 24.39
CA THR A 440 -19.51 6.57 24.78
C THR A 440 -20.34 7.86 24.87
N GLY A 441 -21.65 7.79 24.61
CA GLY A 441 -22.56 8.92 24.78
C GLY A 441 -22.44 10.01 23.70
N HIS A 442 -22.88 11.23 24.03
CA HIS A 442 -22.90 12.42 23.16
C HIS A 442 -22.27 13.67 23.79
N ASP A 443 -21.30 13.46 24.67
CA ASP A 443 -20.58 14.55 25.33
C ASP A 443 -19.06 14.31 25.29
N TYR A 444 -18.31 15.37 25.57
CA TYR A 444 -16.84 15.32 25.58
C TYR A 444 -16.27 14.43 26.70
N ALA A 445 -17.01 14.21 27.78
CA ALA A 445 -16.53 13.42 28.92
C ALA A 445 -16.52 11.91 28.60
N GLY A 446 -17.41 11.46 27.73
CA GLY A 446 -17.48 10.09 27.25
C GLY A 446 -16.48 9.75 26.13
N LEU A 447 -15.75 10.71 25.59
CA LEU A 447 -14.77 10.48 24.52
C LEU A 447 -13.46 9.87 25.03
N ILE A 448 -12.81 9.05 24.20
CA ILE A 448 -11.46 8.57 24.47
C ILE A 448 -10.46 9.70 24.20
N ASN A 449 -9.68 10.05 25.22
CA ASN A 449 -8.51 10.92 25.07
C ASN A 449 -7.31 10.10 24.58
N LEU A 450 -6.75 10.45 23.41
CA LEU A 450 -5.71 9.66 22.73
C LEU A 450 -4.50 9.40 23.63
N ALA A 451 -3.98 10.46 24.24
CA ALA A 451 -2.96 10.43 25.27
C ALA A 451 -3.47 11.26 26.45
N GLY A 452 -3.34 10.79 27.70
CA GLY A 452 -3.97 11.44 28.86
C GLY A 452 -3.59 12.91 29.06
N ASP A 453 -2.45 13.34 28.51
CA ASP A 453 -1.95 14.70 28.52
C ASP A 453 -2.13 15.43 27.17
N SER A 454 -2.92 14.93 26.22
CA SER A 454 -3.06 15.58 24.92
C SER A 454 -3.82 16.91 24.98
N ASN A 455 -3.41 17.87 24.15
CA ASN A 455 -4.01 19.19 24.00
C ASN A 455 -4.36 19.45 22.52
N ALA A 456 -3.74 20.45 21.89
CA ALA A 456 -3.90 20.81 20.47
C ALA A 456 -2.68 20.36 19.62
N ARG A 457 -2.53 20.88 18.39
CA ARG A 457 -1.33 20.73 17.56
C ARG A 457 -1.09 19.31 17.06
N LEU A 458 -2.16 18.58 16.79
CA LEU A 458 -2.11 17.16 16.50
C LEU A 458 -1.65 16.89 15.06
N GLY A 459 -0.63 16.05 14.92
CA GLY A 459 -0.20 15.39 13.69
C GLY A 459 -0.09 13.89 13.95
N ALA A 460 -0.44 13.07 12.96
CA ALA A 460 -0.38 11.61 13.08
C ALA A 460 0.41 11.03 11.91
N THR A 461 1.21 10.00 12.20
CA THR A 461 2.12 9.40 11.24
C THR A 461 1.99 7.89 11.31
N ARG A 462 1.67 7.27 10.17
CA ARG A 462 1.71 5.82 10.02
C ARG A 462 3.16 5.36 9.90
N ILE A 463 3.54 4.37 10.69
CA ILE A 463 4.85 3.72 10.62
C ILE A 463 4.70 2.36 9.93
N GLY A 464 5.45 2.15 8.84
CA GLY A 464 5.38 0.93 8.03
C GLY A 464 6.36 -0.17 8.46
N ALA A 465 6.34 -1.29 7.74
CA ALA A 465 6.99 -2.54 8.16
C ALA A 465 8.51 -2.43 8.37
N ASP A 466 9.19 -1.58 7.60
CA ASP A 466 10.66 -1.48 7.62
C ASP A 466 11.21 -0.72 8.86
N SER A 467 10.36 -0.20 9.76
CA SER A 467 10.77 0.47 11.01
C SER A 467 11.23 -0.48 12.13
N GLY A 468 11.34 -1.77 11.82
CA GLY A 468 11.54 -2.85 12.78
C GLY A 468 10.23 -3.31 13.44
N LEU A 469 10.22 -4.57 13.88
CA LEU A 469 9.05 -5.29 14.39
C LEU A 469 8.33 -4.59 15.55
N ALA A 470 9.05 -3.80 16.35
CA ALA A 470 8.50 -3.11 17.51
C ALA A 470 7.66 -1.86 17.17
N ASN A 471 7.80 -1.29 15.96
CA ASN A 471 7.09 -0.07 15.56
C ASN A 471 6.29 -0.24 14.27
N ALA A 472 6.49 -1.35 13.55
CA ALA A 472 5.78 -1.66 12.33
C ALA A 472 4.25 -1.68 12.55
N GLY A 473 3.52 -0.91 11.75
CA GLY A 473 2.06 -0.81 11.82
C GLY A 473 1.53 0.07 12.95
N HIS A 474 2.39 0.75 13.71
CA HIS A 474 1.95 1.72 14.71
C HIS A 474 1.57 3.06 14.08
N VAL A 475 0.81 3.86 14.83
CA VAL A 475 0.62 5.29 14.58
C VAL A 475 1.40 6.04 15.64
N GLN A 476 2.16 7.04 15.22
CA GLN A 476 2.86 7.96 16.10
C GLN A 476 2.19 9.33 16.02
N LEU A 477 1.94 9.94 17.17
CA LEU A 477 1.40 11.30 17.29
C LEU A 477 2.54 12.28 17.55
N TYR A 478 2.46 13.42 16.89
CA TYR A 478 3.21 14.63 17.20
C TYR A 478 2.18 15.66 17.66
N TYR A 479 2.20 16.03 18.95
CA TYR A 479 1.10 16.76 19.56
C TYR A 479 1.57 17.76 20.62
N GLY A 480 0.75 18.76 20.90
CA GLY A 480 0.92 19.64 22.06
C GLY A 480 0.38 18.95 23.31
N ALA A 481 1.14 18.96 24.40
CA ALA A 481 0.72 18.36 25.66
C ALA A 481 0.18 19.40 26.67
N ARG A 482 -0.79 18.97 27.48
CA ARG A 482 -1.27 19.60 28.71
C ARG A 482 -0.19 19.43 29.77
N ILE A 483 0.64 20.44 29.87
CA ILE A 483 1.78 20.46 30.78
C ILE A 483 1.48 21.36 31.97
N SER A 484 2.03 21.01 33.14
CA SER A 484 1.83 21.77 34.37
C SER A 484 2.18 23.25 34.20
N PRO A 485 1.48 24.17 34.91
CA PRO A 485 1.80 25.59 34.92
C PRO A 485 3.30 25.84 35.11
N GLY A 486 3.92 26.58 34.19
CA GLY A 486 5.36 26.85 34.16
C GLY A 486 6.17 25.98 33.18
N THR A 487 5.58 24.92 32.63
CA THR A 487 6.19 24.14 31.54
C THR A 487 5.90 24.81 30.20
N ARG A 488 6.90 24.90 29.32
CA ARG A 488 6.83 25.66 28.06
C ARG A 488 6.14 24.88 26.95
N PRO A 489 5.39 25.56 26.05
CA PRO A 489 4.76 24.90 24.91
C PRO A 489 5.79 24.21 24.03
N GLY A 490 5.35 23.17 23.34
CA GLY A 490 6.20 22.31 22.53
C GLY A 490 5.40 21.33 21.69
N LEU A 491 6.14 20.49 20.98
CA LEU A 491 5.63 19.39 20.18
C LEU A 491 6.26 18.10 20.73
N PHE A 492 5.42 17.19 21.20
CA PHE A 492 5.80 15.96 21.90
C PHE A 492 5.35 14.74 21.11
N VAL A 493 5.89 13.59 21.47
CA VAL A 493 5.63 12.33 20.79
C VAL A 493 4.78 11.42 21.66
N ALA A 494 3.81 10.71 21.06
CA ALA A 494 3.13 9.60 21.69
C ALA A 494 2.98 8.45 20.69
N ASP A 495 3.13 7.21 21.15
CA ASP A 495 3.03 6.04 20.29
C ASP A 495 1.75 5.27 20.57
N SER A 496 1.12 4.73 19.53
CA SER A 496 0.00 3.81 19.71
C SER A 496 0.47 2.61 20.53
N ASN A 497 -0.38 2.14 21.45
CA ASN A 497 -0.01 1.06 22.37
C ASN A 497 0.17 -0.30 21.66
N SER A 498 -0.33 -0.43 20.44
CA SER A 498 -0.11 -1.58 19.57
C SER A 498 -0.17 -1.18 18.09
N ALA A 499 0.25 -2.09 17.22
CA ALA A 499 0.05 -1.98 15.79
C ALA A 499 -1.45 -1.96 15.45
N VAL A 500 -1.82 -1.14 14.48
CA VAL A 500 -3.21 -0.89 14.13
C VAL A 500 -3.87 -2.15 13.58
N THR A 501 -5.02 -2.49 14.18
CA THR A 501 -5.85 -3.65 13.80
C THR A 501 -7.30 -3.20 13.63
N LEU A 502 -7.91 -3.49 12.47
CA LEU A 502 -9.23 -2.98 12.07
C LEU A 502 -10.35 -3.31 13.09
N GLY A 503 -10.28 -4.48 13.72
CA GLY A 503 -11.25 -4.96 14.71
C GLY A 503 -10.94 -4.59 16.17
N ALA A 504 -9.87 -3.85 16.45
CA ALA A 504 -9.43 -3.56 17.82
C ALA A 504 -9.32 -2.04 18.04
N PRO A 505 -10.39 -1.35 18.48
CA PRO A 505 -10.40 0.09 18.64
C PRO A 505 -9.24 0.68 19.47
N SER A 506 -8.82 -0.02 20.52
CA SER A 506 -7.71 0.40 21.37
C SER A 506 -6.38 0.51 20.63
N SER A 507 -6.17 -0.24 19.54
CA SER A 507 -4.92 -0.22 18.76
C SER A 507 -4.66 1.10 18.03
N TRP A 508 -5.69 1.92 17.83
CA TRP A 508 -5.60 3.18 17.11
C TRP A 508 -6.22 4.37 17.86
N SER A 509 -6.73 4.15 19.07
CA SER A 509 -7.30 5.19 19.96
C SER A 509 -6.55 5.36 21.29
N SER A 510 -5.57 4.50 21.59
CA SER A 510 -4.84 4.52 22.86
C SER A 510 -3.34 4.68 22.64
N PHE A 511 -2.77 5.74 23.23
CA PHE A 511 -1.39 6.13 23.03
C PHE A 511 -0.65 6.31 24.36
N THR A 512 0.64 5.95 24.36
CA THR A 512 1.57 6.21 25.47
C THR A 512 2.29 7.53 25.20
N SER A 513 2.07 8.51 26.08
CA SER A 513 2.79 9.80 26.05
C SER A 513 4.28 9.63 26.36
N LEU A 514 5.11 10.31 25.58
CA LEU A 514 6.55 10.46 25.80
C LEU A 514 6.93 11.91 26.13
N VAL A 515 5.98 12.71 26.62
CA VAL A 515 6.16 14.15 26.92
C VAL A 515 7.38 14.42 27.80
N SER A 516 7.71 13.51 28.73
CA SER A 516 8.81 13.70 29.69
C SER A 516 10.18 13.34 29.11
N THR A 517 10.24 12.57 28.03
CA THR A 517 11.50 12.00 27.52
C THR A 517 11.92 12.56 26.18
N THR A 518 11.00 13.08 25.35
CA THR A 518 11.36 13.44 23.97
C THR A 518 10.54 14.58 23.37
N GLY A 519 10.94 15.05 22.17
CA GLY A 519 10.28 16.12 21.42
C GLY A 519 10.97 17.50 21.46
N LEU A 520 10.26 18.50 20.95
CA LEU A 520 10.72 19.89 20.83
C LEU A 520 10.03 20.79 21.86
N ARG A 521 10.79 21.46 22.70
CA ARG A 521 10.30 22.44 23.68
C ARG A 521 10.73 23.85 23.29
N SER A 522 9.85 24.82 23.49
CA SER A 522 10.21 26.23 23.32
C SER A 522 11.31 26.61 24.32
N PRO A 523 12.38 27.32 23.89
CA PRO A 523 13.49 27.66 24.77
C PRO A 523 13.15 28.73 25.81
N PRO A 524 14.02 28.94 26.82
CA PRO A 524 13.98 30.08 27.74
C PRO A 524 13.75 31.44 27.08
N THR A 525 12.78 32.20 27.59
CA THR A 525 12.29 33.47 26.99
C THR A 525 13.26 34.64 27.17
N ALA A 526 14.21 34.55 28.11
CA ALA A 526 15.19 35.60 28.35
C ALA A 526 16.13 35.81 27.15
N THR A 527 16.33 34.78 26.32
CA THR A 527 17.17 34.85 25.12
C THR A 527 16.67 33.81 24.10
N PRO A 528 15.71 34.12 23.21
CA PRO A 528 15.24 33.16 22.21
C PRO A 528 16.31 32.86 21.15
N ALA A 529 16.23 31.69 20.50
CA ALA A 529 17.04 31.43 19.31
C ALA A 529 16.46 32.23 18.13
N PRO A 530 17.27 32.62 17.12
CA PRO A 530 16.80 33.47 16.03
C PRO A 530 15.53 32.94 15.34
N LEU A 531 15.48 31.63 15.05
CA LEU A 531 14.36 30.99 14.36
C LEU A 531 13.34 30.32 15.29
N VAL A 532 13.71 30.05 16.56
CA VAL A 532 12.86 29.30 17.51
C VAL A 532 12.82 30.01 18.86
N ALA A 533 11.76 30.78 19.07
CA ALA A 533 11.35 31.34 20.35
C ALA A 533 10.14 30.60 20.94
N GLU A 534 9.22 30.15 20.08
CA GLU A 534 8.04 29.36 20.45
C GLU A 534 7.78 28.28 19.40
N VAL A 535 7.71 27.02 19.83
CA VAL A 535 7.33 25.86 18.99
C VAL A 535 5.82 25.71 19.04
N ASN A 536 5.19 25.63 17.87
CA ASN A 536 3.74 25.54 17.70
C ASN A 536 3.32 24.12 17.30
N THR A 537 2.78 23.93 16.10
CA THR A 537 2.29 22.65 15.57
C THR A 537 3.31 21.98 14.66
N GLY A 538 3.10 20.72 14.30
CA GLY A 538 3.95 20.02 13.35
C GLY A 538 3.42 18.68 12.88
N GLN A 539 4.24 18.00 12.09
CA GLN A 539 3.96 16.70 11.49
C GLN A 539 5.28 15.96 11.29
N GLY A 540 5.37 14.72 11.80
CA GLY A 540 6.43 13.81 11.41
C GLY A 540 6.16 13.19 10.06
N VAL A 541 7.12 13.26 9.16
CA VAL A 541 7.07 12.70 7.81
C VAL A 541 8.17 11.65 7.67
N PRO A 542 7.83 10.36 7.55
CA PRO A 542 8.80 9.31 7.27
C PRO A 542 9.39 9.55 5.89
N PHE A 543 10.70 9.32 5.73
CA PHE A 543 11.37 9.46 4.45
C PHE A 543 12.30 8.28 4.14
N ALA A 544 12.46 7.99 2.85
CA ALA A 544 13.37 6.97 2.34
C ALA A 544 14.70 7.61 1.87
N PRO A 545 15.81 6.84 1.84
CA PRO A 545 17.04 7.24 1.13
C PRO A 545 16.78 7.41 -0.38
N PRO A 546 17.57 8.23 -1.10
CA PRO A 546 18.77 8.94 -0.68
C PRO A 546 18.51 10.42 -0.35
N PHE A 547 18.32 10.73 0.93
CA PHE A 547 18.59 12.05 1.54
C PHE A 547 19.79 11.82 2.47
N PRO A 548 20.73 12.77 2.71
CA PRO A 548 22.02 12.47 3.35
C PRO A 548 21.88 11.67 4.66
N GLY A 549 21.99 10.34 4.58
CA GLY A 549 21.74 9.42 5.70
C GLY A 549 20.83 8.23 5.39
N ASN A 550 20.41 7.57 6.48
CA ASN A 550 19.49 6.44 6.48
C ASN A 550 18.03 6.92 6.49
N ALA A 551 17.09 6.00 6.29
CA ALA A 551 15.65 6.29 6.48
C ALA A 551 15.38 6.86 7.88
N GLY A 552 14.47 7.82 7.97
CA GLY A 552 14.15 8.50 9.23
C GLY A 552 12.80 9.20 9.21
N ILE A 553 12.50 9.93 10.29
CA ILE A 553 11.36 10.84 10.36
C ILE A 553 11.87 12.28 10.31
N ARG A 554 11.37 13.07 9.36
CA ARG A 554 11.55 14.52 9.36
C ARG A 554 10.36 15.16 10.06
N LEU A 555 10.62 15.84 11.16
CA LEU A 555 9.62 16.64 11.84
C LEU A 555 9.56 18.02 11.18
N PHE A 556 8.49 18.28 10.44
CA PHE A 556 8.13 19.62 10.00
C PHE A 556 7.36 20.31 11.11
N PHE A 557 7.74 21.54 11.47
CA PHE A 557 7.10 22.25 12.57
C PHE A 557 7.05 23.76 12.36
N GLU A 558 6.01 24.36 12.93
CA GLU A 558 5.83 25.80 12.98
C GLU A 558 6.59 26.34 14.19
N ALA A 559 7.36 27.41 14.00
CA ALA A 559 7.94 28.14 15.11
C ALA A 559 7.89 29.65 14.90
N ARG A 560 7.63 30.38 15.99
CA ARG A 560 7.85 31.83 16.05
C ARG A 560 9.30 32.10 16.37
N GLY A 561 9.99 32.93 15.59
CA GLY A 561 11.36 33.36 15.83
C GLY A 561 11.47 34.52 16.83
N ALA A 562 12.71 34.93 17.11
CA ALA A 562 13.00 36.08 17.97
C ALA A 562 12.48 37.42 17.40
N ASP A 563 12.29 37.48 16.08
CA ASP A 563 11.71 38.62 15.36
C ASP A 563 10.17 38.65 15.39
N GLY A 564 9.54 37.71 16.10
CA GLY A 564 8.10 37.61 16.23
C GLY A 564 7.38 37.03 15.01
N ARG A 565 8.10 36.61 13.97
CA ARG A 565 7.52 35.97 12.77
C ARG A 565 7.42 34.46 12.89
N THR A 566 6.39 33.87 12.32
CA THR A 566 6.21 32.40 12.24
C THR A 566 6.68 31.83 10.91
N ARG A 567 7.31 30.65 10.96
CA ARG A 567 7.95 29.97 9.82
C ARG A 567 7.64 28.49 9.84
N VAL A 568 7.83 27.83 8.69
CA VAL A 568 7.92 26.37 8.61
C VAL A 568 9.39 25.96 8.66
N LEU A 569 9.72 25.14 9.65
CA LEU A 569 11.04 24.58 9.88
C LEU A 569 10.99 23.05 9.78
N SER A 570 12.15 22.43 9.65
CA SER A 570 12.29 20.98 9.78
C SER A 570 13.49 20.58 10.61
N ILE A 571 13.41 19.38 11.19
CA ILE A 571 14.50 18.70 11.87
C ILE A 571 14.36 17.19 11.69
N ASP A 572 15.47 16.51 11.47
CA ASP A 572 15.49 15.06 11.26
C ASP A 572 15.72 14.32 12.57
N SER A 573 15.03 13.19 12.72
CA SER A 573 15.22 12.30 13.85
C SER A 573 16.62 11.70 13.83
N GLN A 574 17.21 11.60 15.01
CA GLN A 574 18.54 11.02 15.25
C GLN A 574 18.45 9.52 15.52
N ASP A 575 17.25 9.03 15.84
CA ASP A 575 16.93 7.63 16.10
C ASP A 575 16.26 6.93 14.90
N GLY A 576 16.38 7.52 13.70
CA GLY A 576 15.88 6.96 12.45
C GLY A 576 14.35 6.91 12.42
N LEU A 577 13.79 5.78 11.96
CA LEU A 577 12.33 5.61 11.84
C LEU A 577 11.59 5.49 13.17
N LEU A 578 12.28 5.54 14.31
CA LEU A 578 11.64 5.69 15.62
C LEU A 578 10.98 7.07 15.76
N GLY A 579 11.62 8.12 15.24
CA GLY A 579 11.02 9.46 15.16
C GLY A 579 10.77 10.11 16.52
N ARG A 580 11.48 9.69 17.56
CA ARG A 580 11.31 10.21 18.92
C ARG A 580 12.36 11.28 19.17
N ASP A 581 13.63 10.93 19.03
CA ASP A 581 14.77 11.80 19.33
C ASP A 581 15.16 12.69 18.14
N PHE A 582 15.21 14.01 18.36
CA PHE A 582 15.63 15.01 17.38
C PHE A 582 16.91 15.77 17.80
N HIS A 583 17.51 15.39 18.93
CA HIS A 583 18.67 16.08 19.49
C HIS A 583 19.95 15.28 19.21
N SER A 584 20.90 15.83 18.45
CA SER A 584 22.09 15.10 17.97
C SER A 584 23.18 14.84 19.03
N GLY A 585 22.93 15.21 20.29
CA GLY A 585 23.82 15.01 21.43
C GLY A 585 23.30 13.97 22.44
N ALA A 586 23.71 14.07 23.71
CA ALA A 586 23.31 13.10 24.74
C ALA A 586 21.89 13.31 25.32
N ALA A 587 21.32 14.50 25.16
CA ALA A 587 19.93 14.76 25.51
C ALA A 587 19.01 14.24 24.40
N THR A 588 17.76 13.92 24.75
CA THR A 588 16.72 13.43 23.83
C THR A 588 15.61 14.46 23.60
N GLN A 589 15.78 15.68 24.15
CA GLN A 589 14.84 16.79 24.06
C GLN A 589 15.58 18.06 23.62
N CYS A 590 15.04 18.74 22.63
CA CYS A 590 15.45 20.08 22.25
C CYS A 590 14.77 21.09 23.16
N SER A 591 15.52 21.85 23.96
CA SER A 591 14.89 22.73 24.97
C SER A 591 15.69 23.97 25.34
N ALA A 592 17.01 23.98 25.14
CA ALA A 592 17.83 25.15 25.39
C ALA A 592 17.90 26.05 24.15
N GLN A 593 18.21 27.33 24.36
CA GLN A 593 18.45 28.26 23.25
C GLN A 593 19.58 27.74 22.34
N ALA A 594 20.67 27.25 22.92
CA ALA A 594 21.84 26.76 22.19
C ALA A 594 21.51 25.55 21.30
N ASP A 595 20.50 24.77 21.65
CA ASP A 595 20.07 23.62 20.85
C ASP A 595 19.62 24.06 19.46
N TYR A 596 18.83 25.14 19.40
CA TYR A 596 18.23 25.66 18.17
C TYR A 596 19.10 26.70 17.42
N GLN A 597 20.29 27.02 17.93
CA GLN A 597 21.22 27.91 17.22
C GLN A 597 21.87 27.20 16.03
N THR A 598 22.38 27.95 15.06
CA THR A 598 23.14 27.39 13.93
C THR A 598 24.31 26.55 14.45
N GLY A 599 24.37 25.28 14.04
CA GLY A 599 25.38 24.32 14.50
C GLY A 599 25.11 23.70 15.87
N GLY A 600 24.00 24.05 16.54
CA GLY A 600 23.52 23.40 17.75
C GLY A 600 22.94 22.00 17.48
N PRO A 601 22.77 21.18 18.54
CA PRO A 601 22.30 19.79 18.42
C PRO A 601 20.86 19.63 17.90
N CYS A 602 20.09 20.72 17.86
CA CYS A 602 18.74 20.77 17.29
C CYS A 602 18.59 21.91 16.28
N ALA A 603 19.67 22.26 15.57
CA ALA A 603 19.64 23.32 14.58
C ALA A 603 18.61 22.99 13.48
N PRO A 604 17.50 23.73 13.37
CA PRO A 604 16.48 23.41 12.39
C PRO A 604 16.87 23.95 11.01
N ARG A 605 16.32 23.32 9.97
CA ARG A 605 16.37 23.84 8.60
C ARG A 605 15.15 24.73 8.34
N LEU A 606 15.36 25.87 7.70
CA LEU A 606 14.28 26.72 7.20
C LEU A 606 13.69 26.09 5.93
N GLU A 607 12.41 25.73 5.95
CA GLU A 607 11.72 25.11 4.81
C GLU A 607 10.83 26.11 4.08
N ILE A 608 10.06 26.94 4.81
CA ILE A 608 9.31 28.07 4.26
C ILE A 608 9.66 29.32 5.05
N GLY A 609 10.50 30.16 4.43
CA GLY A 609 10.89 31.46 4.96
C GLY A 609 9.88 32.56 4.63
N VAL A 610 9.87 33.59 5.46
CA VAL A 610 9.04 34.79 5.31
C VAL A 610 9.88 35.98 4.85
N GLN A 611 9.25 37.13 4.60
CA GLN A 611 9.90 38.34 4.07
C GLN A 611 11.15 38.83 4.82
N THR A 612 11.32 38.49 6.10
CA THR A 612 12.49 38.88 6.92
C THR A 612 13.65 37.89 6.82
N ASP A 613 13.45 36.73 6.18
CA ASP A 613 14.45 35.68 6.07
C ASP A 613 15.26 35.81 4.77
N ALA A 614 16.54 35.41 4.82
CA ALA A 614 17.35 35.29 3.63
C ALA A 614 16.79 34.19 2.71
N GLY A 615 16.37 34.56 1.49
CA GLY A 615 15.72 33.63 0.55
C GLY A 615 14.27 33.28 0.91
N GLY A 616 13.67 33.96 1.89
CA GLY A 616 12.26 33.79 2.23
C GLY A 616 11.31 34.41 1.21
N HIS A 617 10.02 34.06 1.31
CA HIS A 617 9.03 34.54 0.36
C HIS A 617 8.72 36.03 0.58
N PRO A 618 8.85 36.91 -0.43
CA PRO A 618 8.76 38.36 -0.23
C PRO A 618 7.35 38.85 0.13
N LYS A 619 6.32 38.03 -0.11
CA LYS A 619 4.90 38.36 0.14
C LYS A 619 4.28 37.65 1.34
N ILE A 620 5.01 36.74 1.98
CA ILE A 620 4.51 36.02 3.16
C ILE A 620 5.12 36.68 4.40
N ARG A 621 4.24 37.08 5.31
CA ARG A 621 4.59 37.66 6.60
C ARG A 621 4.77 36.61 7.68
N ASP A 622 3.89 35.61 7.66
CA ASP A 622 3.81 34.53 8.63
C ASP A 622 3.41 33.25 7.91
N ALA A 623 4.11 32.14 8.16
CA ALA A 623 3.78 30.81 7.69
C ALA A 623 3.51 29.90 8.88
N ARG A 624 2.31 29.31 8.93
CA ARG A 624 1.73 28.60 10.08
C ARG A 624 1.03 27.33 9.63
N GLN A 625 0.69 26.45 10.57
CA GLN A 625 -0.21 25.29 10.40
C GLN A 625 -0.05 24.62 9.04
N MET A 626 0.99 23.78 8.91
CA MET A 626 1.33 23.09 7.67
C MET A 626 0.91 21.62 7.66
N ARG A 627 0.69 21.09 6.46
CA ARG A 627 0.64 19.66 6.20
C ARG A 627 1.45 19.32 4.96
N VAL A 628 2.41 18.42 5.15
CA VAL A 628 3.20 17.81 4.08
C VAL A 628 2.48 16.56 3.61
N THR A 629 2.35 16.47 2.29
CA THR A 629 1.74 15.35 1.60
C THR A 629 2.78 14.62 0.78
N TYR A 630 2.61 13.30 0.75
CA TYR A 630 3.38 12.37 -0.06
C TYR A 630 2.45 11.19 -0.43
N PRO A 631 2.82 10.33 -1.40
CA PRO A 631 1.99 9.23 -1.88
C PRO A 631 1.80 8.08 -0.87
N LEU A 632 1.24 8.35 0.33
CA LEU A 632 1.17 7.43 1.48
C LEU A 632 0.57 6.02 1.19
N GLN A 633 -0.39 5.94 0.25
CA GLN A 633 -0.95 4.66 -0.23
C GLN A 633 -0.04 3.86 -1.17
N ASP A 634 0.92 4.51 -1.84
CA ASP A 634 1.85 3.86 -2.77
C ASP A 634 3.15 3.48 -2.04
N ASP A 635 3.68 4.39 -1.22
CA ASP A 635 4.76 4.14 -0.28
C ASP A 635 4.45 4.90 1.02
N TRP A 636 4.65 4.24 2.17
CA TRP A 636 4.42 4.87 3.46
C TRP A 636 5.49 5.91 3.83
N ARG A 637 6.56 6.04 3.02
CA ARG A 637 7.63 7.03 3.17
C ARG A 637 7.58 8.06 2.05
N TRP A 638 7.94 9.28 2.40
CA TRP A 638 8.23 10.35 1.46
C TRP A 638 9.54 10.09 0.70
N GLN A 639 9.44 10.06 -0.63
CA GLN A 639 10.56 9.91 -1.55
C GLN A 639 11.17 11.29 -1.85
N THR A 640 12.12 11.71 -1.02
CA THR A 640 12.71 13.07 -1.06
C THR A 640 13.41 13.42 -2.38
N GLY A 641 13.88 12.43 -3.14
CA GLY A 641 14.44 12.64 -4.48
C GLY A 641 13.40 12.83 -5.59
N SER A 642 12.11 12.62 -5.29
CA SER A 642 11.03 12.68 -6.27
C SER A 642 10.31 14.03 -6.21
N THR A 643 10.04 14.64 -7.36
CA THR A 643 9.16 15.83 -7.46
C THR A 643 7.68 15.43 -7.58
N THR A 644 7.41 14.17 -7.89
CA THR A 644 6.08 13.63 -8.17
C THR A 644 5.21 13.66 -6.92
N LYS A 645 4.12 14.43 -6.97
CA LYS A 645 3.02 14.43 -5.99
C LYS A 645 3.44 14.72 -4.54
N ASN A 646 4.48 15.53 -4.37
CA ASN A 646 4.97 16.01 -3.08
C ASN A 646 4.64 17.50 -2.94
N PHE A 647 3.68 17.82 -2.08
CA PHE A 647 3.23 19.19 -1.84
C PHE A 647 3.00 19.46 -0.36
N MET A 648 2.95 20.73 -0.01
CA MET A 648 2.66 21.23 1.32
C MET A 648 1.53 22.26 1.22
N VAL A 649 0.54 22.15 2.09
CA VAL A 649 -0.45 23.21 2.32
C VAL A 649 -0.11 23.94 3.61
N ILE A 650 -0.15 25.27 3.59
CA ILE A 650 0.41 26.11 4.64
C ILE A 650 -0.52 27.28 4.90
N THR A 651 -0.91 27.52 6.16
CA THR A 651 -1.59 28.76 6.52
C THR A 651 -0.64 29.94 6.38
N VAL A 652 -1.05 31.00 5.67
CA VAL A 652 -0.21 32.19 5.48
C VAL A 652 -0.91 33.47 5.92
N ASP A 653 -0.15 34.39 6.52
CA ASP A 653 -0.51 35.81 6.48
C ASP A 653 0.33 36.50 5.40
N LEU A 654 -0.35 37.25 4.55
CA LEU A 654 0.29 37.96 3.45
C LEU A 654 0.60 39.41 3.80
N ASP A 655 1.50 40.01 3.03
CA ASP A 655 1.63 41.46 3.01
C ASP A 655 0.36 42.12 2.44
N ALA A 656 0.21 43.43 2.71
CA ALA A 656 -0.98 44.17 2.27
C ALA A 656 -1.10 44.30 0.74
N SER A 657 0.00 44.08 -0.01
CA SER A 657 0.01 44.24 -1.47
C SER A 657 -0.71 43.11 -2.21
N CYS A 658 -0.93 41.97 -1.56
CA CYS A 658 -1.70 40.87 -2.13
C CYS A 658 -3.21 41.10 -2.08
N GLY A 659 -3.71 42.11 -1.35
CA GLY A 659 -5.13 42.52 -1.38
C GLY A 659 -6.12 41.52 -0.77
N VAL A 660 -5.65 40.43 -0.15
CA VAL A 660 -6.47 39.40 0.51
C VAL A 660 -6.07 39.32 1.98
N SER A 661 -7.04 39.23 2.89
CA SER A 661 -6.77 39.16 4.32
C SER A 661 -7.58 38.07 5.02
N GLY A 662 -6.88 37.26 5.83
CA GLY A 662 -7.48 36.30 6.76
C GLY A 662 -7.76 34.93 6.14
N LYS A 663 -7.42 33.87 6.89
CA LYS A 663 -7.81 32.46 6.63
C LYS A 663 -7.43 31.97 5.22
N LEU A 664 -6.12 32.05 4.95
CA LEU A 664 -5.50 31.76 3.66
C LEU A 664 -4.60 30.55 3.77
N HIS A 665 -4.72 29.60 2.83
CA HIS A 665 -3.78 28.49 2.68
C HIS A 665 -3.04 28.60 1.37
N ALA A 666 -1.72 28.74 1.43
CA ALA A 666 -0.84 28.67 0.27
C ALA A 666 -0.49 27.22 -0.08
N TYR A 667 -0.11 27.02 -1.33
CA TYR A 667 0.33 25.73 -1.88
C TYR A 667 1.82 25.80 -2.21
N ALA A 668 2.61 24.84 -1.72
CA ALA A 668 4.03 24.73 -2.04
C ALA A 668 4.37 23.34 -2.57
N ARG A 669 5.15 23.28 -3.66
CA ARG A 669 5.61 22.02 -4.25
C ARG A 669 7.05 21.72 -3.91
N TRP A 670 7.36 20.45 -3.78
CA TRP A 670 8.74 20.00 -3.63
C TRP A 670 9.43 19.87 -4.99
N ASN A 671 10.54 20.58 -5.17
CA ASN A 671 11.29 20.56 -6.43
C ASN A 671 12.48 19.58 -6.44
N GLY A 672 12.52 18.63 -5.50
CA GLY A 672 13.65 17.70 -5.31
C GLY A 672 14.68 18.19 -4.29
N SER A 673 14.61 19.45 -3.86
CA SER A 673 15.55 19.98 -2.88
C SER A 673 14.94 20.99 -1.91
N ASN A 674 13.96 21.78 -2.35
CA ASN A 674 13.30 22.81 -1.55
C ASN A 674 11.79 22.80 -1.79
N TRP A 675 11.05 23.28 -0.79
CA TRP A 675 9.65 23.63 -0.96
C TRP A 675 9.53 25.00 -1.63
N VAL A 676 8.77 25.05 -2.72
CA VAL A 676 8.57 26.26 -3.53
C VAL A 676 7.11 26.62 -3.50
N VAL A 677 6.78 27.77 -2.91
CA VAL A 677 5.42 28.32 -2.91
C VAL A 677 5.02 28.66 -4.34
N GLU A 678 3.87 28.17 -4.77
CA GLU A 678 3.31 28.53 -6.05
C GLU A 678 2.74 29.94 -6.03
N ASN A 679 3.06 30.70 -7.07
CA ASN A 679 2.70 32.11 -7.16
C ASN A 679 1.81 32.40 -8.37
N GLN A 680 0.96 33.41 -8.18
CA GLN A 680 0.32 34.14 -9.24
C GLN A 680 1.34 35.02 -9.99
N ALA A 681 0.96 35.56 -11.14
CA ALA A 681 1.82 36.42 -11.96
C ALA A 681 2.29 37.70 -11.23
N ASN A 682 1.54 38.18 -10.23
CA ASN A 682 1.91 39.35 -9.41
C ASN A 682 2.89 39.00 -8.26
N GLY A 683 3.33 37.74 -8.17
CA GLY A 683 4.25 37.26 -7.12
C GLY A 683 3.59 36.97 -5.77
N CYS A 684 2.26 37.09 -5.66
CA CYS A 684 1.53 36.62 -4.48
C CYS A 684 1.28 35.12 -4.57
N PRO A 685 1.24 34.39 -3.44
CA PRO A 685 0.95 32.96 -3.46
C PRO A 685 -0.41 32.66 -4.11
N LYS A 686 -0.53 31.51 -4.77
CA LYS A 686 -1.83 30.91 -5.06
C LYS A 686 -2.46 30.42 -3.75
N LEU A 687 -3.75 30.68 -3.55
CA LEU A 687 -4.40 30.52 -2.24
C LEU A 687 -5.70 29.74 -2.35
N PHE A 688 -5.90 28.82 -1.41
CA PHE A 688 -7.24 28.47 -0.96
C PHE A 688 -7.70 29.54 0.03
N THR A 689 -8.81 30.21 -0.28
CA THR A 689 -9.38 31.30 0.52
C THR A 689 -10.53 30.80 1.37
N ASP A 690 -10.81 31.50 2.48
CA ASP A 690 -11.89 31.18 3.43
C ASP A 690 -11.81 29.77 4.03
N VAL A 691 -10.59 29.27 4.22
CA VAL A 691 -10.33 27.93 4.77
C VAL A 691 -9.28 27.96 5.87
N GLN A 692 -9.40 27.02 6.82
CA GLN A 692 -8.43 26.85 7.90
C GLN A 692 -8.10 25.38 8.20
N ALA A 693 -6.85 25.16 8.66
CA ALA A 693 -6.31 23.88 9.11
C ALA A 693 -6.43 22.75 8.06
N CYS A 694 -6.18 23.07 6.79
CA CYS A 694 -6.38 22.10 5.72
C CYS A 694 -5.48 20.86 5.89
N SER A 695 -6.09 19.68 5.73
CA SER A 695 -5.46 18.37 5.98
C SER A 695 -5.70 17.43 4.80
N PRO A 696 -4.72 17.30 3.89
CA PRO A 696 -4.78 16.41 2.74
C PRO A 696 -4.53 14.94 3.12
N MET A 697 -5.13 14.02 2.36
CA MET A 697 -5.00 12.57 2.50
C MET A 697 -4.87 11.93 1.11
N HIS A 698 -3.89 11.03 0.95
CA HIS A 698 -3.67 10.30 -0.31
C HIS A 698 -4.70 9.18 -0.49
N LEU A 699 -5.26 9.05 -1.70
CA LEU A 699 -6.23 8.02 -2.09
C LEU A 699 -5.64 6.94 -3.01
N GLY A 700 -4.33 6.99 -3.30
CA GLY A 700 -3.66 6.11 -4.25
C GLY A 700 -3.52 6.74 -5.64
N GLY A 701 -2.39 6.46 -6.30
CA GLY A 701 -2.10 7.02 -7.62
C GLY A 701 -1.86 8.52 -7.57
N ASP A 702 -2.67 9.31 -8.28
CA ASP A 702 -2.57 10.78 -8.39
C ASP A 702 -3.73 11.51 -7.69
N ARG A 703 -4.45 10.80 -6.81
CA ARG A 703 -5.70 11.27 -6.21
C ARG A 703 -5.52 11.61 -4.75
N TYR A 704 -6.03 12.79 -4.39
CA TYR A 704 -6.02 13.28 -3.02
C TYR A 704 -7.38 13.84 -2.66
N LYS A 705 -7.70 13.79 -1.37
CA LYS A 705 -8.77 14.60 -0.80
C LYS A 705 -8.23 15.46 0.33
N MET A 706 -8.84 16.61 0.58
CA MET A 706 -8.39 17.57 1.58
C MET A 706 -9.55 18.11 2.38
N TYR A 707 -9.42 17.97 3.70
CA TYR A 707 -10.38 18.45 4.67
C TYR A 707 -9.98 19.84 5.12
N CYS A 708 -10.92 20.78 5.16
CA CYS A 708 -10.67 22.13 5.67
C CYS A 708 -11.85 22.61 6.51
N GLY A 709 -11.59 23.44 7.54
CA GLY A 709 -12.64 24.23 8.18
C GLY A 709 -12.97 25.48 7.36
N VAL A 710 -14.24 25.91 7.39
CA VAL A 710 -14.72 27.15 6.75
C VAL A 710 -15.07 28.20 7.82
N PRO A 711 -14.08 28.98 8.30
CA PRO A 711 -14.26 29.90 9.42
C PRO A 711 -15.13 31.13 9.10
N SER A 712 -15.47 31.36 7.83
CA SER A 712 -16.42 32.41 7.43
C SER A 712 -17.87 32.07 7.81
N ILE A 713 -18.19 30.80 8.04
CA ILE A 713 -19.49 30.35 8.55
C ILE A 713 -19.41 30.30 10.07
N THR A 714 -19.94 31.32 10.75
CA THR A 714 -19.76 31.53 12.21
C THR A 714 -20.91 30.99 13.07
N THR A 715 -21.85 30.24 12.50
CA THR A 715 -22.94 29.63 13.28
C THR A 715 -22.35 28.70 14.34
N GLY A 716 -22.77 28.86 15.60
CA GLY A 716 -22.25 28.07 16.73
C GLY A 716 -20.99 28.63 17.40
N ALA A 717 -20.37 29.70 16.88
CA ALA A 717 -19.23 30.35 17.53
C ALA A 717 -19.62 30.96 18.88
N VAL A 718 -18.83 30.69 19.94
CA VAL A 718 -19.09 31.21 21.29
C VAL A 718 -18.52 32.62 21.42
N PRO A 719 -19.34 33.65 21.68
CA PRO A 719 -18.87 35.03 21.79
C PRO A 719 -17.81 35.20 22.89
N GLY A 720 -16.70 35.83 22.54
CA GLY A 720 -15.60 36.10 23.48
C GLY A 720 -14.72 34.89 23.82
N SER A 721 -14.96 33.72 23.21
CA SER A 721 -14.06 32.58 23.38
C SER A 721 -12.67 32.90 22.80
N PRO A 722 -11.58 32.64 23.52
CA PRO A 722 -10.22 32.81 23.02
C PRO A 722 -9.77 31.60 22.16
N LEU A 723 -10.58 30.55 22.05
CA LEU A 723 -10.25 29.33 21.33
C LEU A 723 -10.60 29.46 19.84
N PRO A 724 -9.81 28.83 18.95
CA PRO A 724 -10.03 28.93 17.51
C PRO A 724 -11.35 28.25 17.12
N PHE A 725 -12.18 28.98 16.38
CA PHE A 725 -13.38 28.47 15.73
C PHE A 725 -13.12 28.37 14.23
N LEU A 726 -13.31 27.18 13.67
CA LEU A 726 -12.98 26.84 12.28
C LEU A 726 -14.24 26.67 11.42
N GLY A 727 -15.44 26.71 12.01
CA GLY A 727 -16.69 26.46 11.29
C GLY A 727 -16.82 25.00 10.81
N PRO A 728 -17.79 24.73 9.93
CA PRO A 728 -18.04 23.39 9.42
C PRO A 728 -16.87 22.87 8.58
N LYS A 729 -16.74 21.55 8.51
CA LYS A 729 -15.68 20.87 7.76
C LYS A 729 -16.17 20.54 6.35
N ARG A 730 -15.33 20.88 5.37
CA ARG A 730 -15.57 20.66 3.94
C ARG A 730 -14.49 19.78 3.33
N LEU A 731 -14.86 19.10 2.25
CA LEU A 731 -13.98 18.21 1.51
C LEU A 731 -13.73 18.70 0.08
N ALA A 732 -12.45 18.88 -0.25
CA ALA A 732 -11.95 19.09 -1.60
C ALA A 732 -11.28 17.83 -2.15
N TYR A 733 -11.18 17.74 -3.48
CA TYR A 733 -10.50 16.66 -4.18
C TYR A 733 -9.50 17.23 -5.19
N GLY A 734 -8.35 16.58 -5.31
CA GLY A 734 -7.28 16.91 -6.24
C GLY A 734 -6.91 15.72 -7.10
N TYR A 735 -6.69 15.97 -8.39
CA TYR A 735 -6.41 14.96 -9.40
C TYR A 735 -5.27 15.42 -10.32
N GLY A 736 -4.10 14.81 -10.22
CA GLY A 736 -2.91 15.24 -10.98
C GLY A 736 -3.08 15.23 -12.51
N ARG A 737 -4.06 14.50 -13.04
CA ARG A 737 -4.37 14.47 -14.49
C ARG A 737 -5.23 15.63 -15.01
N ARG A 738 -5.71 16.56 -14.17
CA ARG A 738 -6.65 17.61 -14.61
C ARG A 738 -5.94 18.76 -15.35
N SER A 739 -4.72 19.10 -14.98
CA SER A 739 -3.96 20.19 -15.57
C SER A 739 -2.49 19.82 -15.74
N GLY A 740 -1.80 20.50 -16.67
CA GLY A 740 -0.35 20.47 -16.77
C GLY A 740 0.27 19.07 -16.86
N ASN A 741 1.17 18.77 -15.92
CA ASN A 741 1.93 17.53 -15.84
C ASN A 741 1.23 16.48 -14.98
N SER A 742 0.84 15.34 -15.58
CA SER A 742 0.14 14.24 -14.88
C SER A 742 0.93 13.58 -13.74
N ASP A 743 2.24 13.79 -13.69
CA ASP A 743 3.11 13.30 -12.61
C ASP A 743 3.14 14.27 -11.41
N GLU A 744 2.54 15.44 -11.53
CA GLU A 744 2.45 16.44 -10.46
C GLU A 744 0.99 16.61 -10.05
N LEU A 745 0.80 17.15 -8.84
CA LEU A 745 -0.48 17.70 -8.45
C LEU A 745 -0.26 19.20 -8.35
N GLU A 746 -0.88 19.95 -9.25
CA GLU A 746 -0.79 21.40 -9.32
C GLU A 746 -1.91 22.03 -8.49
N PHE A 747 -1.76 23.32 -8.16
CA PHE A 747 -2.82 24.04 -7.43
C PHE A 747 -4.16 24.01 -8.19
N GLU A 748 -4.10 24.10 -9.52
CA GLU A 748 -5.24 24.12 -10.44
C GLU A 748 -6.02 22.81 -10.49
N ASP A 749 -5.44 21.69 -10.04
CA ASP A 749 -6.09 20.38 -10.04
C ASP A 749 -7.16 20.22 -8.94
N TRP A 750 -7.11 21.10 -7.93
CA TRP A 750 -7.98 21.03 -6.77
C TRP A 750 -9.35 21.64 -7.02
N THR A 751 -10.39 20.96 -6.53
CA THR A 751 -11.65 21.65 -6.25
C THR A 751 -11.46 22.62 -5.09
N GLN A 752 -12.11 23.79 -5.16
CA GLN A 752 -11.98 24.79 -4.11
C GLN A 752 -12.64 24.29 -2.81
N PRO A 753 -11.92 24.21 -1.67
CA PRO A 753 -12.45 23.54 -0.48
C PRO A 753 -13.61 24.28 0.18
N ASN A 754 -13.69 25.60 0.07
CA ASN A 754 -14.79 26.40 0.63
C ASN A 754 -16.16 26.11 -0.02
N VAL A 755 -16.18 25.47 -1.19
CA VAL A 755 -17.41 25.02 -1.88
C VAL A 755 -17.47 23.49 -2.01
N GLY A 756 -16.64 22.78 -1.24
CA GLY A 756 -16.57 21.32 -1.22
C GLY A 756 -17.78 20.63 -0.59
N ALA A 757 -17.76 19.30 -0.61
CA ALA A 757 -18.79 18.48 0.02
C ALA A 757 -18.79 18.67 1.55
N ASP A 758 -19.96 18.58 2.17
CA ASP A 758 -20.09 18.61 3.63
C ASP A 758 -19.52 17.33 4.25
N VAL A 759 -18.87 17.49 5.41
CA VAL A 759 -18.44 16.38 6.27
C VAL A 759 -19.32 16.38 7.51
N VAL A 760 -19.82 15.22 7.90
CA VAL A 760 -20.68 15.07 9.08
C VAL A 760 -19.91 14.39 10.20
N PHE A 761 -19.85 15.01 11.37
CA PHE A 761 -19.31 14.38 12.58
C PHE A 761 -20.44 13.85 13.47
N LEU A 762 -20.23 12.66 14.01
CA LEU A 762 -21.15 11.97 14.88
C LEU A 762 -20.50 11.72 16.24
N TRP A 763 -21.29 11.83 17.29
CA TRP A 763 -20.99 11.32 18.61
C TRP A 763 -20.95 9.77 18.60
N PRO A 764 -20.33 9.15 19.62
CA PRO A 764 -20.33 7.69 19.75
C PRO A 764 -21.70 7.03 19.75
N ASP A 765 -22.76 7.74 20.19
CA ASP A 765 -24.15 7.26 20.19
C ASP A 765 -24.93 7.55 18.90
N ASP A 766 -24.22 7.90 17.82
CA ASP A 766 -24.75 8.25 16.48
C ASP A 766 -25.45 9.60 16.36
N THR A 767 -25.54 10.38 17.44
CA THR A 767 -26.09 11.74 17.32
C THR A 767 -25.11 12.66 16.57
N GLN A 768 -25.64 13.50 15.67
CA GLN A 768 -24.80 14.43 14.92
C GLN A 768 -24.30 15.56 15.83
N LEU A 769 -23.05 15.97 15.65
CA LEU A 769 -22.50 17.16 16.29
C LEU A 769 -23.25 18.40 15.78
N ASN A 770 -23.59 19.31 16.68
CA ASN A 770 -24.14 20.62 16.30
C ASN A 770 -23.04 21.57 15.79
N ASP A 771 -23.45 22.69 15.21
CA ASP A 771 -22.53 23.69 14.63
C ASP A 771 -21.46 24.20 15.61
N THR A 772 -21.79 24.33 16.90
CA THR A 772 -20.80 24.69 17.93
C THR A 772 -19.76 23.59 18.10
N GLN A 773 -20.21 22.35 18.27
CA GLN A 773 -19.34 21.20 18.51
C GLN A 773 -18.42 20.92 17.31
N GLU A 774 -18.97 20.96 16.09
CA GLU A 774 -18.18 20.78 14.85
C GLU A 774 -17.25 21.98 14.58
N GLY A 775 -17.74 23.19 14.84
CA GLY A 775 -17.01 24.42 14.59
C GLY A 775 -15.75 24.58 15.45
N TYR A 776 -15.72 23.95 16.62
CA TYR A 776 -14.55 23.88 17.52
C TYR A 776 -13.69 22.62 17.34
N ILE A 777 -13.94 21.80 16.32
CA ILE A 777 -12.93 20.85 15.85
C ILE A 777 -11.80 21.68 15.21
N ASP A 778 -10.66 21.72 15.90
CA ASP A 778 -9.42 22.37 15.47
C ASP A 778 -8.48 21.33 14.84
N ASP A 779 -7.20 21.68 14.60
CA ASP A 779 -6.08 20.81 14.18
C ASP A 779 -6.44 19.32 14.01
N PHE A 780 -6.45 18.86 12.75
CA PHE A 780 -6.81 17.49 12.42
C PHE A 780 -5.86 16.84 11.41
N HIS A 781 -5.79 15.51 11.45
CA HIS A 781 -5.01 14.68 10.55
C HIS A 781 -5.81 13.44 10.15
N PHE A 782 -6.00 13.26 8.84
CA PHE A 782 -6.73 12.13 8.27
C PHE A 782 -5.75 11.16 7.63
N LEU A 783 -5.86 9.86 7.95
CA LEU A 783 -5.05 8.83 7.32
C LEU A 783 -5.73 7.46 7.37
N PRO A 784 -5.45 6.56 6.40
CA PRO A 784 -5.78 5.14 6.48
C PRO A 784 -4.60 4.37 7.12
N PRO A 785 -4.61 4.15 8.44
CA PRO A 785 -3.42 3.69 9.18
C PRO A 785 -2.97 2.27 8.80
N ALA A 786 -3.90 1.45 8.30
CA ALA A 786 -3.63 0.10 7.83
C ALA A 786 -3.28 0.05 6.33
N GLY A 787 -3.20 1.20 5.64
CA GLY A 787 -3.08 1.24 4.18
C GLY A 787 -4.34 0.75 3.45
N ASN A 788 -5.50 0.82 4.11
CA ASN A 788 -6.78 0.38 3.57
C ASN A 788 -7.76 1.56 3.57
N LEU A 789 -8.24 1.97 2.40
CA LEU A 789 -9.16 3.10 2.25
C LEU A 789 -10.59 2.79 2.74
N ASP A 790 -10.93 1.54 3.02
CA ASP A 790 -12.16 1.17 3.74
C ASP A 790 -12.02 1.33 5.25
N PHE A 791 -10.82 1.67 5.73
CA PHE A 791 -10.54 1.93 7.13
C PHE A 791 -9.74 3.21 7.30
N GLN A 792 -10.45 4.32 7.45
CA GLN A 792 -9.88 5.66 7.59
C GLN A 792 -10.14 6.22 8.99
N LEU A 793 -9.15 6.91 9.54
CA LEU A 793 -9.23 7.56 10.84
C LEU A 793 -8.94 9.06 10.70
N ALA A 794 -9.61 9.85 11.53
CA ALA A 794 -9.36 11.26 11.74
C ALA A 794 -8.86 11.45 13.18
N TYR A 795 -7.62 11.84 13.34
CA TYR A 795 -7.06 12.30 14.62
C TYR A 795 -7.36 13.79 14.72
N VAL A 796 -8.17 14.19 15.70
CA VAL A 796 -8.73 15.55 15.80
C VAL A 796 -8.48 16.17 17.17
N THR A 797 -8.31 17.49 17.22
CA THR A 797 -8.37 18.24 18.47
C THR A 797 -9.79 18.76 18.70
N LEU A 798 -10.33 18.51 19.89
CA LEU A 798 -11.70 18.87 20.28
C LEU A 798 -11.75 19.86 21.44
N THR A 799 -12.68 20.80 21.36
CA THR A 799 -13.17 21.67 22.44
C THR A 799 -14.62 22.07 22.12
N ASP A 800 -15.29 22.76 23.04
CA ASP A 800 -16.58 23.43 22.83
C ASP A 800 -16.47 24.96 22.91
N GLY A 801 -15.25 25.48 22.92
CA GLY A 801 -14.97 26.90 23.14
C GLY A 801 -14.88 27.30 24.61
N THR A 802 -15.15 26.38 25.54
CA THR A 802 -15.13 26.61 27.00
C THR A 802 -14.23 25.63 27.75
N ILE A 803 -14.04 24.41 27.25
CA ILE A 803 -13.12 23.41 27.81
C ILE A 803 -11.73 23.50 27.19
N LEU A 804 -10.71 23.04 27.93
CA LEU A 804 -9.37 22.90 27.39
C LEU A 804 -9.38 21.90 26.21
N PRO A 805 -8.68 22.18 25.10
CA PRO A 805 -8.59 21.25 23.98
C PRO A 805 -7.95 19.91 24.37
N PHE A 806 -8.34 18.83 23.70
CA PHE A 806 -7.69 17.52 23.79
C PHE A 806 -7.79 16.76 22.48
N GLY A 807 -6.91 15.77 22.29
CA GLY A 807 -6.90 14.88 21.14
C GLY A 807 -7.93 13.75 21.28
N ALA A 808 -8.70 13.53 20.22
CA ALA A 808 -9.65 12.43 20.05
C ALA A 808 -9.47 11.79 18.68
N VAL A 809 -10.16 10.68 18.43
CA VAL A 809 -10.21 10.02 17.11
C VAL A 809 -11.64 9.83 16.64
N ALA A 810 -11.85 9.99 15.34
CA ALA A 810 -13.05 9.59 14.64
C ALA A 810 -12.74 8.54 13.57
N LYS A 811 -13.70 7.65 13.30
CA LYS A 811 -13.65 6.64 12.23
C LYS A 811 -14.65 6.99 11.14
N LEU A 812 -14.26 6.89 9.87
CA LEU A 812 -15.21 6.95 8.76
C LEU A 812 -16.10 5.71 8.77
N VAL A 813 -17.42 5.90 8.89
CA VAL A 813 -18.39 4.78 9.00
C VAL A 813 -19.05 4.42 7.67
N ASN A 814 -18.86 5.25 6.65
CA ASN A 814 -19.40 5.01 5.32
C ASN A 814 -18.36 5.22 4.19
N PRO A 815 -17.19 4.59 4.25
CA PRO A 815 -16.20 4.68 3.18
C PRO A 815 -16.78 4.26 1.84
#